data_AF-A0A836BPR4-F1
#
_entry.id   AF-A0A836BPR4-F1
#
_cell.length_a   1.000
_cell.length_b   1.000
_cell.length_c   1.000
_cell.angle_alpha   90.00
_cell.angle_beta   90.00
_cell.angle_gamma   90.00
#
_symmetry.space_group_name_H-M   'P 1'
#
loop_
_entity.id
_entity.type
_entity.pdbx_description
1 polymer ?
#
loop_
_entity_poly.entity_id
_entity_poly.type
_entity_poly.pdbx_seq_one_letter_code
_entity_poly.pdbx_strand_id
1 'polypeptide(L)'
;SGAPGSTKALTPSPVPAGLAGRPAPFTGPGPGPVYDKGWPFQWWLGRKCMDLLVEPSRGSDDQDHNYESAYAPFRSVAAAVAAANMCDRVLLAGGASHKGPVGFFQPNITLMTDPADLGSKGRATLLCTSTGDTPCVRTGEGLYGGAAALTITDINIVMSPPPAEIYGPAASKSGSGYSYAPCLMLNEGSGGGWSSFWDFWVASSGRRDRGNTLIKNVGMFNCTTHGIKISTFVRRVVMEGLYINATGGTGVEVRGGVDLTLRSSVIANTADTGVRMGGGARNVLVERNIIRNFGDRGILLGSDQTEVEYMDVDWALGPGGSWHDCVNATVRNNLVAGGAGAGIAWYSARDATVVQNTFVGVAATQQAAVLLDVSPKALSQTLEVGPPNTNIVFRGNIVQLAAGPPGASVPDSQLRTLVVESRLLEGSSPNQPLAPWLPAGSCSRRQATATTTFSTTAFSTASSGLGRRSLQSADAAVLGADSGAGEAEGLEGEGEGGASGLRRRGRSLAQSARGFAGSALYAPGETTRNPDGSCPWFPPDNHWHRDVSAMSVHPQSDAILARAGGGNVHNDYGGHDRINGQEVLYGIPITYVDSSAPGFQRVPVTYGPDGYWDESDVPDGTPVPLPPDAPVEGTYPGCREPPCGGDRHVLVVDRATCTLYETYRSFPPSVTGTGRWRVDQLSTFNLTRNAQPQRRLGWTSADAAGLAIAPGLVKYDELINKGVIDHAIRYTLPYSRAAYGNPATHFAPRGDQDNVATLPYMGMRIRIRASYDCASLGRLAQIFCTAMKRYGGILADNGSPWYFTGEAHKGWEAHQRELSEIEDIPSSAFEVLDTGCLCLSDTCSVAECDGVQGVDPVAIPTYPAVTDMSQLKFDNNIYATAKPNAAKCRFVDRRGAGKGFDGGIADWRSFSGGDKASIAEADPQLDPARDFAPSGPSSPAVGMCSVLPNALEDLTGKNRGSVGSRTDAGALLYGSVGTGPAPTPIPSPSPSPSPAPSTKPKRSPKPGKTPKPSPSPKPSKSPKPGKSPKPKRTPKPKAG
;
A
#
# COMPACT_ATOMS: atom_id res chain seq x y z
N SER A 1 27.09 -30.73 25.66
CA SER A 1 27.87 -31.97 25.45
C SER A 1 27.21 -32.77 24.34
N GLY A 2 27.98 -33.50 23.53
CA GLY A 2 27.43 -34.30 22.43
C GLY A 2 26.99 -35.70 22.88
N ALA A 3 25.89 -36.19 22.34
CA ALA A 3 25.47 -37.60 22.41
C ALA A 3 24.81 -37.97 21.07
N PRO A 4 25.34 -38.95 20.31
CA PRO A 4 24.77 -39.33 19.01
C PRO A 4 23.54 -40.23 19.20
N GLY A 5 22.40 -39.61 19.50
CA GLY A 5 21.10 -40.29 19.44
C GLY A 5 20.78 -40.65 17.99
N SER A 6 20.64 -41.94 17.69
CA SER A 6 20.26 -42.41 16.36
C SER A 6 18.91 -41.80 15.94
N THR A 7 18.89 -41.06 14.85
CA THR A 7 17.65 -40.60 14.23
C THR A 7 16.82 -41.80 13.81
N LYS A 8 15.74 -42.08 14.54
CA LYS A 8 14.68 -42.96 14.04
C LYS A 8 14.13 -42.31 12.78
N ALA A 9 14.45 -42.88 11.63
CA ALA A 9 13.75 -42.57 10.39
C ALA A 9 12.28 -42.92 10.61
N LEU A 10 11.42 -41.90 10.68
CA LEU A 10 9.99 -42.11 10.62
C LEU A 10 9.70 -42.67 9.23
N THR A 11 9.25 -43.93 9.18
CA THR A 11 8.68 -44.50 7.97
C THR A 11 7.55 -43.58 7.51
N PRO A 12 7.50 -43.17 6.22
CA PRO A 12 6.41 -42.35 5.72
C PRO A 12 5.07 -43.04 6.00
N SER A 13 4.22 -42.41 6.81
CA SER A 13 2.88 -42.93 7.06
C SER A 13 2.16 -43.10 5.72
N PRO A 14 1.53 -44.27 5.46
CA PRO A 14 0.92 -44.53 4.17
C PRO A 14 -0.17 -43.50 3.89
N VAL A 15 -0.04 -42.79 2.78
CA VAL A 15 -1.06 -41.86 2.28
C VAL A 15 -2.37 -42.64 2.12
N PRO A 16 -3.47 -42.24 2.79
CA PRO A 16 -4.74 -42.95 2.69
C PRO A 16 -5.19 -43.11 1.24
N ALA A 17 -5.76 -44.27 0.89
CA ALA A 17 -6.04 -44.63 -0.51
C ALA A 17 -6.88 -43.59 -1.29
N GLY A 18 -7.75 -42.82 -0.62
CA GLY A 18 -8.52 -41.72 -1.22
C GLY A 18 -7.70 -40.48 -1.64
N LEU A 19 -6.42 -40.41 -1.27
CA LEU A 19 -5.46 -39.36 -1.63
C LEU A 19 -4.38 -39.83 -2.61
N ALA A 20 -4.29 -41.14 -2.89
CA ALA A 20 -3.37 -41.65 -3.90
C ALA A 20 -3.72 -41.08 -5.29
N GLY A 21 -2.76 -40.40 -5.93
CA GLY A 21 -2.96 -39.76 -7.23
C GLY A 21 -3.72 -38.42 -7.21
N ARG A 22 -3.99 -37.84 -6.03
CA ARG A 22 -4.48 -36.46 -5.91
C ARG A 22 -3.29 -35.49 -5.68
N PRO A 23 -3.29 -34.27 -6.24
CA PRO A 23 -2.31 -33.26 -5.88
C PRO A 23 -2.36 -32.94 -4.39
N ALA A 24 -1.21 -32.55 -3.81
CA ALA A 24 -1.23 -31.84 -2.53
C ALA A 24 -2.02 -30.52 -2.71
N PRO A 25 -2.77 -30.03 -1.69
CA PRO A 25 -3.79 -28.99 -1.92
C PRO A 25 -3.30 -27.65 -2.48
N PHE A 26 -1.99 -27.35 -2.45
CA PHE A 26 -1.41 -26.29 -3.26
C PHE A 26 0.07 -26.54 -3.63
N THR A 27 0.51 -25.92 -4.72
CA THR A 27 1.86 -26.02 -5.30
C THR A 27 2.33 -24.64 -5.78
N GLY A 28 2.54 -23.70 -4.86
CA GLY A 28 2.98 -22.33 -5.16
C GLY A 28 4.21 -21.89 -4.35
N PRO A 29 4.82 -20.73 -4.70
CA PRO A 29 6.07 -20.28 -4.11
C PRO A 29 5.87 -19.70 -2.70
N GLY A 30 6.35 -20.42 -1.69
CA GLY A 30 6.42 -19.96 -0.31
C GLY A 30 6.97 -21.05 0.63
N PRO A 31 7.42 -20.69 1.85
CA PRO A 31 7.71 -21.69 2.87
C PRO A 31 6.43 -22.44 3.26
N GLY A 32 6.52 -23.77 3.40
CA GLY A 32 5.42 -24.59 3.92
C GLY A 32 5.10 -24.28 5.39
N PRO A 33 3.97 -24.78 5.94
CA PRO A 33 3.54 -24.45 7.30
C PRO A 33 4.62 -24.76 8.34
N VAL A 34 4.98 -23.76 9.14
CA VAL A 34 6.16 -23.79 10.03
C VAL A 34 6.10 -24.92 11.07
N TYR A 35 4.89 -25.38 11.40
CA TYR A 35 4.62 -26.39 12.43
C TYR A 35 4.21 -27.77 11.88
N ASP A 36 4.20 -28.01 10.57
CA ASP A 36 3.76 -29.27 9.94
C ASP A 36 4.72 -30.47 10.16
N LYS A 37 5.74 -30.34 11.01
CA LYS A 37 6.70 -31.39 11.34
C LYS A 37 6.12 -32.44 12.31
N GLY A 38 5.02 -33.07 11.91
CA GLY A 38 4.46 -34.27 12.53
C GLY A 38 3.06 -34.13 13.12
N TRP A 39 2.05 -33.81 12.29
CA TRP A 39 0.62 -33.88 12.66
C TRP A 39 -0.05 -35.18 12.18
N PRO A 40 0.06 -36.32 12.90
CA PRO A 40 -0.72 -37.52 12.56
C PRO A 40 -2.19 -37.32 12.99
N PHE A 41 -3.05 -37.03 12.02
CA PHE A 41 -4.52 -36.95 12.15
C PHE A 41 -5.14 -38.04 13.05
N GLN A 42 -4.59 -39.25 13.03
CA GLN A 42 -5.03 -40.40 13.82
C GLN A 42 -4.96 -40.21 15.35
N TRP A 43 -4.12 -39.32 15.89
CA TRP A 43 -4.02 -39.08 17.33
C TRP A 43 -5.23 -38.33 17.94
N TRP A 44 -6.12 -37.77 17.12
CA TRP A 44 -7.16 -36.84 17.57
C TRP A 44 -8.58 -37.43 17.64
N LEU A 45 -8.86 -38.50 16.91
CA LEU A 45 -10.23 -39.02 16.75
C LEU A 45 -10.87 -39.47 18.09
N GLY A 46 -10.07 -40.06 18.99
CA GLY A 46 -10.55 -40.64 20.26
C GLY A 46 -10.49 -39.74 21.50
N ARG A 47 -9.92 -38.53 21.43
CA ARG A 47 -9.68 -37.70 22.64
C ARG A 47 -10.94 -36.96 23.12
N LYS A 48 -11.01 -36.80 24.45
CA LYS A 48 -12.03 -36.08 25.22
C LYS A 48 -11.54 -34.67 25.56
N CYS A 49 -12.43 -33.67 25.46
CA CYS A 49 -12.15 -32.29 25.87
C CYS A 49 -11.95 -32.18 27.39
N MET A 50 -11.01 -31.34 27.81
CA MET A 50 -10.62 -31.11 29.21
C MET A 50 -10.75 -29.64 29.61
N ASP A 51 -10.98 -29.43 30.91
CA ASP A 51 -10.85 -28.13 31.56
C ASP A 51 -9.45 -28.05 32.18
N LEU A 52 -8.69 -27.02 31.81
CA LEU A 52 -7.33 -26.73 32.31
C LEU A 52 -7.38 -25.51 33.23
N LEU A 53 -7.43 -25.75 34.54
CA LEU A 53 -7.49 -24.71 35.57
C LEU A 53 -6.14 -23.98 35.70
N VAL A 54 -6.17 -22.66 35.81
CA VAL A 54 -4.99 -21.80 36.03
C VAL A 54 -5.13 -21.02 37.32
N GLU A 55 -4.15 -21.19 38.22
CA GLU A 55 -4.16 -20.69 39.60
C GLU A 55 -2.76 -20.11 39.96
N PRO A 56 -2.49 -18.82 39.67
CA PRO A 56 -1.14 -18.26 39.74
C PRO A 56 -0.52 -18.24 41.15
N SER A 57 -1.31 -18.49 42.19
CA SER A 57 -0.86 -18.57 43.59
C SER A 57 -0.62 -19.99 44.11
N ARG A 58 -1.15 -21.02 43.43
CA ARG A 58 -1.22 -22.41 43.94
C ARG A 58 -0.83 -23.49 42.92
N GLY A 59 -0.79 -23.14 41.63
CA GLY A 59 -0.53 -24.09 40.56
C GLY A 59 0.94 -24.46 40.37
N SER A 60 1.17 -25.44 39.51
CA SER A 60 2.50 -25.84 39.01
C SER A 60 2.50 -25.89 37.49
N ASP A 61 3.56 -25.37 36.87
CA ASP A 61 3.85 -25.60 35.45
C ASP A 61 4.79 -26.81 35.29
N ASP A 62 5.54 -27.16 36.35
CA ASP A 62 6.40 -28.34 36.44
C ASP A 62 5.54 -29.58 36.74
N GLN A 63 4.91 -30.16 35.72
CA GLN A 63 4.11 -31.39 35.82
C GLN A 63 4.01 -32.18 34.50
N ASP A 64 3.97 -33.52 34.59
CA ASP A 64 3.79 -34.43 33.45
C ASP A 64 2.32 -34.45 32.96
N HIS A 65 1.93 -33.45 32.17
CA HIS A 65 0.64 -33.50 31.48
C HIS A 65 0.73 -34.40 30.24
N ASN A 66 0.09 -35.56 30.32
CA ASN A 66 -0.42 -36.28 29.16
C ASN A 66 -1.96 -36.32 29.26
N TYR A 67 -2.66 -36.69 28.18
CA TYR A 67 -4.13 -36.59 28.13
C TYR A 67 -4.88 -37.61 29.00
N GLU A 68 -4.16 -38.57 29.58
CA GLU A 68 -4.69 -39.60 30.47
C GLU A 68 -4.21 -39.42 31.94
N SER A 69 -3.38 -38.41 32.25
CA SER A 69 -2.91 -38.14 33.61
C SER A 69 -3.82 -37.18 34.38
N ALA A 70 -3.96 -37.40 35.68
CA ALA A 70 -4.50 -36.39 36.59
C ALA A 70 -3.47 -35.26 36.74
N TYR A 71 -3.88 -34.03 36.50
CA TYR A 71 -3.04 -32.83 36.55
C TYR A 71 -3.44 -31.94 37.73
N ALA A 72 -2.50 -31.14 38.24
CA ALA A 72 -2.78 -30.08 39.21
C ALA A 72 -2.99 -28.74 38.45
N PRO A 73 -3.72 -27.76 38.98
CA PRO A 73 -3.88 -26.47 38.31
C PRO A 73 -2.55 -25.87 37.84
N PHE A 74 -2.52 -25.31 36.64
CA PHE A 74 -1.34 -24.64 36.09
C PHE A 74 -1.04 -23.34 36.84
N ARG A 75 0.23 -22.93 36.88
CA ARG A 75 0.64 -21.64 37.45
C ARG A 75 0.53 -20.52 36.42
N SER A 76 0.81 -20.79 35.15
CA SER A 76 0.75 -19.80 34.07
C SER A 76 -0.23 -20.17 32.95
N VAL A 77 -0.83 -19.13 32.36
CA VAL A 77 -1.70 -19.28 31.17
C VAL A 77 -0.90 -19.82 29.99
N ALA A 78 0.38 -19.44 29.87
CA ALA A 78 1.27 -19.92 28.83
C ALA A 78 1.51 -21.44 28.90
N ALA A 79 1.75 -22.00 30.08
CA ALA A 79 1.90 -23.45 30.25
C ALA A 79 0.58 -24.20 29.96
N ALA A 80 -0.55 -23.69 30.48
CA ALA A 80 -1.87 -24.26 30.21
C ALA A 80 -2.20 -24.25 28.71
N VAL A 81 -1.97 -23.14 28.00
CA VAL A 81 -2.21 -23.02 26.56
C VAL A 81 -1.22 -23.84 25.73
N ALA A 82 0.04 -23.99 26.16
CA ALA A 82 1.02 -24.84 25.49
C ALA A 82 0.65 -26.34 25.55
N ALA A 83 -0.03 -26.76 26.63
CA ALA A 83 -0.47 -28.14 26.80
C ALA A 83 -1.93 -28.40 26.32
N ALA A 84 -2.73 -27.34 26.15
CA ALA A 84 -4.11 -27.39 25.66
C ALA A 84 -4.24 -27.95 24.23
N ASN A 85 -5.40 -28.51 23.93
CA ASN A 85 -5.71 -29.14 22.66
C ASN A 85 -7.13 -28.83 22.18
N MET A 86 -7.45 -29.28 20.97
CA MET A 86 -8.71 -28.99 20.30
C MET A 86 -9.92 -29.39 21.16
N CYS A 87 -10.82 -28.43 21.40
CA CYS A 87 -12.01 -28.44 22.28
C CYS A 87 -11.79 -28.20 23.79
N ASP A 88 -10.56 -27.98 24.25
CA ASP A 88 -10.27 -27.71 25.67
C ASP A 88 -10.63 -26.27 26.11
N ARG A 89 -10.78 -26.11 27.43
CA ARG A 89 -11.05 -24.81 28.08
C ARG A 89 -9.97 -24.48 29.10
N VAL A 90 -9.20 -23.43 28.84
CA VAL A 90 -8.29 -22.83 29.81
C VAL A 90 -9.10 -21.91 30.72
N LEU A 91 -9.27 -22.32 31.98
CA LEU A 91 -10.11 -21.68 32.98
C LEU A 91 -9.24 -20.89 33.98
N LEU A 92 -9.34 -19.57 33.93
CA LEU A 92 -8.58 -18.66 34.78
C LEU A 92 -9.32 -18.43 36.11
N ALA A 93 -8.64 -18.62 37.25
CA ALA A 93 -9.17 -18.25 38.56
C ALA A 93 -9.63 -16.77 38.59
N GLY A 94 -10.87 -16.53 39.00
CA GLY A 94 -11.51 -15.21 38.95
C GLY A 94 -11.02 -14.25 40.03
N GLY A 95 -11.09 -12.94 39.74
CA GLY A 95 -10.50 -11.88 40.56
C GLY A 95 -8.96 -11.88 40.62
N ALA A 96 -8.29 -12.93 40.13
CA ALA A 96 -6.83 -13.02 40.12
C ALA A 96 -6.20 -12.32 38.91
N SER A 97 -4.96 -11.87 39.10
CA SER A 97 -4.09 -11.36 38.02
C SER A 97 -3.19 -12.48 37.50
N HIS A 98 -3.31 -12.77 36.21
CA HIS A 98 -2.57 -13.80 35.49
C HIS A 98 -1.54 -13.13 34.58
N LYS A 99 -0.34 -13.69 34.47
CA LYS A 99 0.74 -13.10 33.66
C LYS A 99 0.62 -13.51 32.19
N GLY A 100 0.60 -12.52 31.29
CA GLY A 100 0.82 -12.69 29.85
C GLY A 100 2.23 -12.24 29.40
N PRO A 101 2.49 -12.13 28.08
CA PRO A 101 1.56 -12.40 26.97
C PRO A 101 1.29 -13.90 26.77
N VAL A 102 0.27 -14.23 25.96
CA VAL A 102 -0.08 -15.61 25.59
C VAL A 102 -0.33 -15.73 24.08
N GLY A 103 0.17 -16.80 23.47
CA GLY A 103 -0.04 -17.14 22.07
C GLY A 103 -0.87 -18.42 21.94
N PHE A 104 -1.92 -18.38 21.12
CA PHE A 104 -2.70 -19.55 20.74
C PHE A 104 -2.31 -19.99 19.33
N PHE A 105 -2.04 -21.29 19.14
CA PHE A 105 -1.68 -21.86 17.82
C PHE A 105 -2.56 -23.08 17.46
N GLN A 106 -3.14 -23.74 18.46
CA GLN A 106 -4.12 -24.81 18.33
C GLN A 106 -5.53 -24.24 18.06
N PRO A 107 -6.34 -24.87 17.20
CA PRO A 107 -7.71 -24.42 16.94
C PRO A 107 -8.70 -24.91 18.00
N ASN A 108 -9.86 -24.25 18.10
CA ASN A 108 -10.99 -24.61 18.97
C ASN A 108 -10.61 -24.67 20.47
N ILE A 109 -9.80 -23.71 20.94
CA ILE A 109 -9.51 -23.48 22.37
C ILE A 109 -10.46 -22.43 22.93
N THR A 110 -10.93 -22.65 24.17
CA THR A 110 -11.59 -21.60 24.97
C THR A 110 -10.63 -21.01 26.00
N LEU A 111 -10.51 -19.70 26.10
CA LEU A 111 -9.93 -18.98 27.24
C LEU A 111 -11.04 -18.22 27.96
N MET A 112 -11.23 -18.48 29.25
CA MET A 112 -12.24 -17.77 30.03
C MET A 112 -11.89 -17.71 31.53
N THR A 113 -12.54 -16.81 32.27
CA THR A 113 -12.61 -16.95 33.73
C THR A 113 -13.39 -18.23 34.08
N ASP A 114 -13.01 -18.93 35.14
CA ASP A 114 -13.78 -20.06 35.68
C ASP A 114 -15.25 -19.63 35.94
N PRO A 115 -16.25 -20.30 35.33
CA PRO A 115 -17.66 -20.04 35.58
C PRO A 115 -18.08 -20.03 37.07
N ALA A 116 -17.40 -20.79 37.93
CA ALA A 116 -17.67 -20.81 39.37
C ALA A 116 -17.28 -19.50 40.09
N ASP A 117 -16.30 -18.78 39.54
CA ASP A 117 -15.76 -17.55 40.13
C ASP A 117 -16.42 -16.27 39.62
N LEU A 118 -17.02 -16.30 38.42
CA LEU A 118 -17.55 -15.10 37.76
C LEU A 118 -18.57 -14.33 38.61
N GLY A 119 -19.43 -15.03 39.36
CA GLY A 119 -20.43 -14.42 40.24
C GLY A 119 -19.95 -14.05 41.65
N SER A 120 -18.76 -14.49 42.06
CA SER A 120 -18.29 -14.43 43.46
C SER A 120 -16.96 -13.67 43.64
N LYS A 121 -16.03 -13.80 42.68
CA LYS A 121 -14.73 -13.11 42.62
C LYS A 121 -14.63 -12.14 41.44
N GLY A 122 -15.50 -12.29 40.43
CA GLY A 122 -15.47 -11.52 39.19
C GLY A 122 -14.44 -12.02 38.19
N ARG A 123 -14.26 -11.28 37.08
CA ARG A 123 -13.40 -11.69 35.95
C ARG A 123 -11.93 -11.80 36.35
N ALA A 124 -11.26 -12.82 35.84
CA ALA A 124 -9.81 -12.90 35.81
C ALA A 124 -9.22 -11.78 34.94
N THR A 125 -8.02 -11.31 35.30
CA THR A 125 -7.30 -10.28 34.54
C THR A 125 -6.00 -10.85 33.98
N LEU A 126 -5.83 -10.83 32.66
CA LEU A 126 -4.56 -11.08 32.00
C LEU A 126 -3.76 -9.77 31.95
N LEU A 127 -2.70 -9.70 32.75
CA LEU A 127 -1.81 -8.55 32.87
C LEU A 127 -0.55 -8.75 32.03
N CYS A 128 -0.30 -7.81 31.12
CA CYS A 128 0.84 -7.81 30.21
C CYS A 128 1.75 -6.61 30.48
N THR A 129 2.96 -6.89 30.95
CA THR A 129 3.98 -5.91 31.31
C THR A 129 5.15 -5.96 30.34
N SER A 130 5.57 -4.80 29.81
CA SER A 130 6.82 -4.67 29.04
C SER A 130 6.95 -5.61 27.84
N THR A 131 5.88 -5.84 27.07
CA THR A 131 5.83 -6.85 26.01
C THR A 131 6.48 -6.45 24.68
N GLY A 132 6.89 -5.18 24.53
CA GLY A 132 7.41 -4.63 23.28
C GLY A 132 6.36 -4.70 22.16
N ASP A 133 6.73 -5.27 21.02
CA ASP A 133 5.83 -5.52 19.88
C ASP A 133 4.90 -6.73 20.09
N THR A 134 5.04 -7.48 21.19
CA THR A 134 4.24 -8.70 21.42
C THR A 134 2.84 -8.35 21.92
N PRO A 135 1.76 -8.74 21.23
CA PRO A 135 0.39 -8.56 21.72
C PRO A 135 0.13 -9.35 23.00
N CYS A 136 -0.78 -8.85 23.86
CA CYS A 136 -1.08 -9.54 25.13
C CYS A 136 -1.76 -10.90 24.92
N VAL A 137 -2.70 -10.96 23.97
CA VAL A 137 -3.19 -12.21 23.37
C VAL A 137 -2.86 -12.18 21.88
N ARG A 138 -2.19 -13.22 21.37
CA ARG A 138 -1.85 -13.35 19.95
C ARG A 138 -2.20 -14.71 19.36
N THR A 139 -2.25 -14.76 18.05
CA THR A 139 -2.47 -15.96 17.22
C THR A 139 -1.59 -15.86 15.98
N GLY A 140 -1.30 -17.00 15.35
CA GLY A 140 -0.56 -17.06 14.08
C GLY A 140 0.96 -16.82 14.20
N GLU A 141 1.72 -17.60 13.43
CA GLU A 141 3.16 -17.49 13.14
C GLU A 141 3.42 -18.27 11.82
N GLY A 142 2.58 -18.03 10.80
CA GLY A 142 2.59 -18.75 9.52
C GLY A 142 1.29 -18.60 8.74
N LEU A 143 1.43 -18.25 7.46
CA LEU A 143 0.44 -17.91 6.42
C LEU A 143 -0.84 -18.77 6.26
N TYR A 144 -0.99 -19.88 6.97
CA TYR A 144 -2.00 -20.91 6.69
C TYR A 144 -2.85 -21.35 7.90
N GLY A 145 -3.12 -20.44 8.85
CA GLY A 145 -4.23 -20.59 9.80
C GLY A 145 -3.87 -21.25 11.15
N GLY A 146 -2.95 -20.63 11.90
CA GLY A 146 -2.79 -20.95 13.33
C GLY A 146 -4.01 -20.52 14.15
N ALA A 147 -4.48 -21.38 15.05
CA ALA A 147 -5.58 -21.13 16.00
C ALA A 147 -6.89 -20.58 15.42
N ALA A 148 -7.56 -21.39 14.61
CA ALA A 148 -8.94 -21.14 14.18
C ALA A 148 -9.99 -21.43 15.27
N ALA A 149 -11.21 -20.87 15.13
CA ALA A 149 -12.38 -21.15 15.96
C ALA A 149 -12.19 -20.95 17.48
N LEU A 150 -11.40 -19.96 17.88
CA LEU A 150 -11.16 -19.65 19.29
C LEU A 150 -12.40 -19.08 19.99
N THR A 151 -12.50 -19.27 21.30
CA THR A 151 -13.44 -18.53 22.16
C THR A 151 -12.68 -17.84 23.28
N ILE A 152 -12.69 -16.51 23.33
CA ILE A 152 -12.11 -15.73 24.42
C ILE A 152 -13.25 -14.99 25.10
N THR A 153 -13.60 -15.34 26.34
CA THR A 153 -14.79 -14.78 26.99
C THR A 153 -14.64 -14.46 28.47
N ASP A 154 -15.31 -13.39 28.90
CA ASP A 154 -15.46 -12.97 30.30
C ASP A 154 -14.12 -12.83 31.07
N ILE A 155 -13.12 -12.25 30.42
CA ILE A 155 -11.83 -11.85 31.03
C ILE A 155 -11.59 -10.34 30.87
N ASN A 156 -10.63 -9.81 31.63
CA ASN A 156 -10.02 -8.51 31.35
C ASN A 156 -8.61 -8.71 30.76
N ILE A 157 -8.21 -7.87 29.80
CA ILE A 157 -6.86 -7.80 29.24
C ILE A 157 -6.33 -6.40 29.55
N VAL A 158 -5.19 -6.31 30.23
CA VAL A 158 -4.61 -5.05 30.71
C VAL A 158 -3.14 -4.96 30.30
N MET A 159 -2.80 -3.91 29.56
CA MET A 159 -1.43 -3.55 29.22
C MET A 159 -0.84 -2.60 30.27
N SER A 160 0.46 -2.70 30.53
CA SER A 160 1.17 -1.90 31.54
C SER A 160 2.65 -1.66 31.13
N PRO A 161 3.19 -0.43 31.28
CA PRO A 161 2.53 0.79 31.77
C PRO A 161 1.46 1.35 30.81
N PRO A 162 0.56 2.24 31.27
CA PRO A 162 -0.49 2.81 30.44
C PRO A 162 0.04 3.79 29.37
N PRO A 163 -0.64 3.98 28.22
CA PRO A 163 -0.11 4.75 27.09
C PRO A 163 0.22 6.22 27.43
N ALA A 164 -0.52 6.81 28.36
CA ALA A 164 -0.31 8.19 28.80
C ALA A 164 1.04 8.42 29.51
N GLU A 165 1.65 7.39 30.11
CA GLU A 165 2.99 7.50 30.74
C GLU A 165 4.12 7.50 29.71
N ILE A 166 3.86 7.08 28.47
CA ILE A 166 4.88 6.99 27.41
C ILE A 166 4.77 8.14 26.40
N TYR A 167 3.56 8.56 26.02
CA TYR A 167 3.35 9.29 24.76
C TYR A 167 2.94 10.77 24.87
N GLY A 168 2.32 11.19 25.97
CA GLY A 168 1.74 12.54 26.07
C GLY A 168 0.67 12.84 24.99
N PRO A 169 0.27 14.11 24.80
CA PRO A 169 -0.90 14.47 24.00
C PRO A 169 -0.61 14.67 22.48
N ALA A 170 0.41 14.00 21.90
CA ALA A 170 0.89 14.32 20.55
C ALA A 170 1.37 13.13 19.69
N ALA A 171 1.08 11.88 20.08
CA ALA A 171 1.60 10.68 19.40
C ALA A 171 0.64 10.08 18.36
N SER A 172 0.51 10.74 17.21
CA SER A 172 -0.16 10.19 16.01
C SER A 172 0.75 10.12 14.78
N LYS A 173 2.08 10.07 14.99
CA LYS A 173 3.08 10.04 13.91
C LYS A 173 3.74 8.68 13.78
N SER A 174 3.34 7.93 12.76
CA SER A 174 4.12 6.82 12.21
C SER A 174 5.51 7.32 11.79
N GLY A 175 6.56 6.86 12.49
CA GLY A 175 7.95 7.25 12.20
C GLY A 175 8.91 7.27 13.39
N SER A 176 8.42 7.21 14.64
CA SER A 176 9.30 7.00 15.81
C SER A 176 9.51 5.50 16.06
N GLY A 177 10.77 5.04 15.99
CA GLY A 177 11.16 3.63 16.21
C GLY A 177 11.09 3.17 17.66
N TYR A 178 9.89 3.16 18.23
CA TYR A 178 9.55 2.41 19.44
C TYR A 178 8.77 1.14 19.06
N SER A 179 8.77 0.16 19.97
CA SER A 179 7.98 -1.07 19.84
C SER A 179 6.58 -0.90 20.45
N TYR A 180 5.53 -1.39 19.79
CA TYR A 180 4.13 -1.22 20.22
C TYR A 180 3.25 -2.45 19.91
N ALA A 181 2.24 -2.72 20.74
CA ALA A 181 1.38 -3.90 20.57
C ALA A 181 -0.11 -3.68 20.93
N PRO A 182 -1.04 -4.39 20.26
CA PRO A 182 -2.45 -4.37 20.63
C PRO A 182 -2.73 -5.29 21.84
N CYS A 183 -3.87 -5.08 22.51
CA CYS A 183 -4.31 -6.00 23.58
C CYS A 183 -4.62 -7.41 23.02
N LEU A 184 -5.25 -7.50 21.85
CA LEU A 184 -5.52 -8.77 21.17
C LEU A 184 -5.18 -8.67 19.68
N MET A 185 -4.49 -9.68 19.13
CA MET A 185 -4.20 -9.79 17.70
C MET A 185 -4.67 -11.12 17.11
N LEU A 186 -5.52 -11.02 16.07
CA LEU A 186 -5.82 -12.11 15.15
C LEU A 186 -4.98 -11.94 13.89
N ASN A 187 -4.10 -12.92 13.61
CA ASN A 187 -3.17 -12.89 12.48
C ASN A 187 -3.41 -14.07 11.51
N GLU A 188 -3.06 -13.91 10.23
CA GLU A 188 -2.76 -15.00 9.28
C GLU A 188 -3.76 -16.19 9.28
N GLY A 189 -5.06 -15.90 9.14
CA GLY A 189 -6.09 -16.93 9.02
C GLY A 189 -6.64 -17.53 10.33
N SER A 190 -6.33 -16.97 11.49
CA SER A 190 -6.86 -17.32 12.85
C SER A 190 -8.37 -17.07 13.08
N GLY A 191 -9.17 -17.17 12.01
CA GLY A 191 -10.62 -16.94 12.03
C GLY A 191 -11.44 -18.16 12.43
N GLY A 192 -12.76 -18.09 12.20
CA GLY A 192 -13.59 -19.30 12.13
C GLY A 192 -13.07 -20.23 11.04
N GLY A 193 -12.93 -21.53 11.36
CA GLY A 193 -12.11 -22.47 10.58
C GLY A 193 -12.57 -22.65 9.14
N TRP A 194 -11.77 -22.13 8.20
CA TRP A 194 -11.94 -22.21 6.75
C TRP A 194 -10.59 -22.42 6.03
N SER A 195 -9.62 -23.04 6.72
CA SER A 195 -8.45 -23.61 6.04
C SER A 195 -8.83 -24.97 5.47
N SER A 196 -8.25 -25.34 4.32
CA SER A 196 -8.48 -26.64 3.69
C SER A 196 -8.14 -27.83 4.60
N PHE A 197 -7.27 -27.62 5.59
CA PHE A 197 -6.97 -28.57 6.66
C PHE A 197 -8.10 -28.69 7.69
N TRP A 198 -8.74 -27.58 8.08
CA TRP A 198 -9.91 -27.60 8.96
C TRP A 198 -11.10 -28.27 8.31
N ASP A 199 -11.39 -27.94 7.05
CA ASP A 199 -12.49 -28.56 6.28
C ASP A 199 -12.28 -30.07 6.15
N PHE A 200 -11.05 -30.50 5.88
CA PHE A 200 -10.65 -31.91 5.88
C PHE A 200 -10.87 -32.57 7.25
N TRP A 201 -10.55 -31.90 8.36
CA TRP A 201 -10.75 -32.44 9.70
C TRP A 201 -12.24 -32.54 10.07
N VAL A 202 -13.07 -31.53 9.75
CA VAL A 202 -14.52 -31.56 9.97
C VAL A 202 -15.13 -32.73 9.19
N ALA A 203 -14.83 -32.83 7.89
CA ALA A 203 -15.32 -33.90 7.03
C ALA A 203 -14.86 -35.29 7.49
N SER A 204 -13.61 -35.44 7.95
CA SER A 204 -13.02 -36.74 8.29
C SER A 204 -13.24 -37.19 9.73
N SER A 205 -13.63 -36.29 10.64
CA SER A 205 -13.90 -36.62 12.05
C SER A 205 -15.39 -36.80 12.37
N GLY A 206 -16.29 -36.32 11.49
CA GLY A 206 -17.74 -36.31 11.74
C GLY A 206 -18.18 -35.37 12.88
N ARG A 207 -17.26 -34.60 13.47
CA ARG A 207 -17.55 -33.61 14.51
C ARG A 207 -18.10 -32.34 13.84
N ARG A 208 -19.14 -31.73 14.43
CA ARG A 208 -19.74 -30.50 13.87
C ARG A 208 -18.74 -29.34 13.95
N ASP A 209 -18.66 -28.57 12.87
CA ASP A 209 -17.93 -27.31 12.82
C ASP A 209 -18.42 -26.30 13.87
N ARG A 210 -17.48 -25.52 14.41
CA ARG A 210 -17.72 -24.31 15.21
C ARG A 210 -17.18 -23.11 14.43
N GLY A 211 -17.78 -22.84 13.28
CA GLY A 211 -17.19 -22.01 12.23
C GLY A 211 -16.99 -20.52 12.53
N ASN A 212 -17.05 -20.06 13.78
CA ASN A 212 -16.82 -18.66 14.13
C ASN A 212 -15.83 -18.56 15.31
N THR A 213 -14.83 -17.68 15.21
CA THR A 213 -14.04 -17.23 16.37
C THR A 213 -14.88 -16.22 17.17
N LEU A 214 -14.96 -16.37 18.49
CA LEU A 214 -15.79 -15.56 19.37
C LEU A 214 -14.93 -14.81 20.41
N ILE A 215 -14.99 -13.49 20.39
CA ILE A 215 -14.43 -12.61 21.43
C ILE A 215 -15.64 -11.96 22.12
N LYS A 216 -15.97 -12.41 23.34
CA LYS A 216 -17.22 -12.01 24.01
C LYS A 216 -16.97 -11.50 25.42
N ASN A 217 -17.68 -10.45 25.82
CA ASN A 217 -17.65 -9.94 27.20
C ASN A 217 -16.23 -9.58 27.69
N VAL A 218 -15.29 -9.24 26.80
CA VAL A 218 -13.89 -8.96 27.16
C VAL A 218 -13.69 -7.47 27.48
N GLY A 219 -13.10 -7.16 28.62
CA GLY A 219 -12.57 -5.84 28.92
C GLY A 219 -11.15 -5.69 28.38
N MET A 220 -10.82 -4.59 27.70
CA MET A 220 -9.49 -4.31 27.16
C MET A 220 -9.07 -2.89 27.56
N PHE A 221 -7.94 -2.78 28.26
CA PHE A 221 -7.52 -1.53 28.90
C PHE A 221 -6.06 -1.20 28.59
N ASN A 222 -5.79 0.10 28.39
CA ASN A 222 -4.44 0.67 28.31
C ASN A 222 -3.61 0.16 27.12
N CYS A 223 -4.24 -0.31 26.04
CA CYS A 223 -3.54 -0.97 24.93
C CYS A 223 -2.58 0.00 24.19
N THR A 224 -1.33 -0.40 23.96
CA THR A 224 -0.29 0.55 23.51
C THR A 224 -0.40 0.93 22.02
N THR A 225 -0.95 0.05 21.18
CA THR A 225 -1.64 0.46 19.93
C THR A 225 -3.14 0.26 20.05
N HIS A 226 -3.66 -0.90 19.61
CA HIS A 226 -5.09 -1.11 19.39
C HIS A 226 -5.73 -1.97 20.48
N GLY A 227 -7.05 -1.86 20.67
CA GLY A 227 -7.79 -2.85 21.47
C GLY A 227 -7.71 -4.23 20.80
N ILE A 228 -8.27 -4.33 19.60
CA ILE A 228 -8.16 -5.50 18.73
C ILE A 228 -7.47 -5.09 17.42
N LYS A 229 -6.53 -5.91 16.95
CA LYS A 229 -6.02 -5.89 15.56
C LYS A 229 -6.36 -7.20 14.86
N ILE A 230 -6.91 -7.12 13.65
CA ILE A 230 -7.17 -8.25 12.74
C ILE A 230 -6.35 -8.00 11.46
N SER A 231 -5.58 -9.00 11.01
CA SER A 231 -4.84 -8.96 9.73
C SER A 231 -5.43 -9.93 8.70
N THR A 232 -4.77 -10.03 7.54
CA THR A 232 -5.25 -10.68 6.33
C THR A 232 -5.71 -12.12 6.54
N PHE A 233 -6.71 -12.49 5.71
CA PHE A 233 -7.30 -13.82 5.63
C PHE A 233 -8.00 -14.31 6.92
N VAL A 234 -8.10 -13.51 7.98
CA VAL A 234 -8.92 -13.82 9.16
C VAL A 234 -10.40 -13.67 8.81
N ARG A 235 -11.21 -14.69 9.11
CA ARG A 235 -12.63 -14.76 8.73
C ARG A 235 -13.54 -15.10 9.89
N ARG A 236 -14.84 -14.80 9.76
CA ARG A 236 -15.92 -15.30 10.63
C ARG A 236 -15.66 -15.03 12.13
N VAL A 237 -15.37 -13.77 12.47
CA VAL A 237 -15.09 -13.32 13.84
C VAL A 237 -16.28 -12.56 14.40
N VAL A 238 -16.73 -12.94 15.61
CA VAL A 238 -17.79 -12.25 16.35
C VAL A 238 -17.18 -11.59 17.59
N MET A 239 -17.26 -10.27 17.64
CA MET A 239 -16.88 -9.39 18.75
C MET A 239 -18.16 -8.88 19.41
N GLU A 240 -18.40 -9.22 20.68
CA GLU A 240 -19.68 -8.96 21.35
C GLU A 240 -19.51 -8.54 22.81
N GLY A 241 -20.19 -7.48 23.25
CA GLY A 241 -20.17 -7.08 24.67
C GLY A 241 -18.80 -6.62 25.17
N LEU A 242 -17.94 -6.13 24.28
CA LEU A 242 -16.59 -5.69 24.62
C LEU A 242 -16.61 -4.35 25.37
N TYR A 243 -15.61 -4.11 26.21
CA TYR A 243 -15.34 -2.80 26.81
C TYR A 243 -13.88 -2.44 26.53
N ILE A 244 -13.64 -1.66 25.47
CA ILE A 244 -12.30 -1.22 25.06
C ILE A 244 -12.10 0.23 25.53
N ASN A 245 -11.08 0.49 26.33
CA ASN A 245 -10.84 1.81 26.91
C ASN A 245 -9.35 2.19 26.97
N ALA A 246 -9.04 3.43 26.58
CA ALA A 246 -7.69 4.01 26.57
C ALA A 246 -6.71 3.24 25.67
N THR A 247 -6.79 3.49 24.36
CA THR A 247 -5.91 2.89 23.34
C THR A 247 -4.97 3.93 22.73
N GLY A 248 -3.70 3.59 22.52
CA GLY A 248 -2.70 4.44 21.86
C GLY A 248 -2.92 4.65 20.36
N GLY A 249 -3.82 3.85 19.77
CA GLY A 249 -4.36 4.01 18.42
C GLY A 249 -5.83 3.57 18.38
N THR A 250 -6.20 2.80 17.36
CA THR A 250 -7.59 2.36 17.08
C THR A 250 -8.23 1.54 18.19
N GLY A 251 -9.55 1.66 18.41
CA GLY A 251 -10.29 0.72 19.26
C GLY A 251 -10.31 -0.70 18.68
N VAL A 252 -10.82 -0.83 17.44
CA VAL A 252 -10.77 -2.07 16.63
C VAL A 252 -10.21 -1.74 15.25
N GLU A 253 -9.08 -2.36 14.90
CA GLU A 253 -8.37 -2.21 13.62
C GLU A 253 -8.50 -3.51 12.80
N VAL A 254 -8.96 -3.42 11.54
CA VAL A 254 -8.98 -4.54 10.59
C VAL A 254 -8.18 -4.18 9.33
N ARG A 255 -7.32 -5.12 8.89
CA ARG A 255 -6.52 -5.10 7.67
C ARG A 255 -6.70 -6.41 6.90
N GLY A 256 -7.83 -6.51 6.22
CA GLY A 256 -8.23 -7.66 5.40
C GLY A 256 -8.86 -8.79 6.19
N GLY A 257 -10.16 -8.98 6.05
CA GLY A 257 -10.89 -10.06 6.70
C GLY A 257 -12.35 -10.12 6.28
N VAL A 258 -13.01 -11.25 6.50
CA VAL A 258 -14.35 -11.51 5.91
C VAL A 258 -15.32 -12.05 6.96
N ASP A 259 -16.60 -11.68 6.86
CA ASP A 259 -17.67 -12.10 7.78
C ASP A 259 -17.41 -11.66 9.25
N LEU A 260 -17.10 -10.37 9.42
CA LEU A 260 -16.72 -9.80 10.72
C LEU A 260 -17.90 -9.09 11.38
N THR A 261 -18.23 -9.47 12.62
CA THR A 261 -19.29 -8.81 13.41
C THR A 261 -18.71 -8.12 14.64
N LEU A 262 -18.98 -6.83 14.83
CA LEU A 262 -18.73 -6.07 16.06
C LEU A 262 -20.05 -5.53 16.58
N ARG A 263 -20.50 -6.01 17.75
CA ARG A 263 -21.81 -5.63 18.28
C ARG A 263 -21.90 -5.40 19.77
N SER A 264 -22.85 -4.55 20.16
CA SER A 264 -23.26 -4.31 21.55
C SER A 264 -22.07 -4.05 22.49
N SER A 265 -21.05 -3.35 21.98
CA SER A 265 -19.77 -3.10 22.65
C SER A 265 -19.55 -1.61 22.92
N VAL A 266 -18.74 -1.29 23.92
CA VAL A 266 -18.32 0.07 24.27
C VAL A 266 -16.85 0.26 23.90
N ILE A 267 -16.54 1.33 23.15
CA ILE A 267 -15.19 1.73 22.77
C ILE A 267 -15.00 3.18 23.18
N ALA A 268 -14.01 3.46 24.03
CA ALA A 268 -13.85 4.78 24.65
C ALA A 268 -12.39 5.25 24.70
N ASN A 269 -12.18 6.56 24.55
CA ASN A 269 -10.89 7.22 24.75
C ASN A 269 -9.78 6.64 23.84
N THR A 270 -10.05 6.59 22.53
CA THR A 270 -9.10 6.11 21.51
C THR A 270 -8.27 7.27 20.98
N ALA A 271 -6.94 7.16 20.95
CA ALA A 271 -6.07 8.25 20.46
C ALA A 271 -6.18 8.47 18.93
N ASP A 272 -6.57 7.44 18.19
CA ASP A 272 -6.95 7.47 16.78
C ASP A 272 -8.46 7.12 16.69
N THR A 273 -8.81 6.14 15.87
CA THR A 273 -10.15 5.88 15.38
C THR A 273 -10.89 4.87 16.25
N GLY A 274 -12.21 5.00 16.41
CA GLY A 274 -13.01 4.04 17.19
C GLY A 274 -12.99 2.65 16.56
N VAL A 275 -13.37 2.56 15.29
CA VAL A 275 -13.40 1.32 14.50
C VAL A 275 -12.90 1.60 13.07
N ARG A 276 -11.84 0.91 12.61
CA ARG A 276 -11.30 0.99 11.24
C ARG A 276 -11.43 -0.37 10.53
N MET A 277 -11.98 -0.38 9.31
CA MET A 277 -12.32 -1.58 8.55
C MET A 277 -11.69 -1.54 7.15
N GLY A 278 -10.37 -1.74 7.05
CA GLY A 278 -9.60 -1.68 5.80
C GLY A 278 -9.01 -3.04 5.35
N GLY A 279 -8.17 -3.00 4.32
CA GLY A 279 -7.48 -4.16 3.73
C GLY A 279 -8.37 -5.05 2.86
N GLY A 280 -9.46 -4.52 2.30
CA GLY A 280 -10.46 -5.35 1.60
C GLY A 280 -11.36 -6.12 2.57
N ALA A 281 -11.68 -5.50 3.72
CA ALA A 281 -12.57 -6.08 4.72
C ALA A 281 -13.99 -6.27 4.15
N ARG A 282 -14.57 -7.48 4.23
CA ARG A 282 -15.87 -7.81 3.61
C ARG A 282 -16.92 -8.36 4.57
N ASN A 283 -18.19 -8.20 4.20
CA ASN A 283 -19.36 -8.73 4.92
C ASN A 283 -19.33 -8.31 6.41
N VAL A 284 -19.04 -7.04 6.64
CA VAL A 284 -18.81 -6.48 7.98
C VAL A 284 -20.15 -6.02 8.58
N LEU A 285 -20.42 -6.37 9.84
CA LEU A 285 -21.56 -5.86 10.61
C LEU A 285 -21.07 -5.11 11.86
N VAL A 286 -21.33 -3.81 11.93
CA VAL A 286 -21.06 -2.96 13.11
C VAL A 286 -22.41 -2.49 13.66
N GLU A 287 -22.89 -3.09 14.76
CA GLU A 287 -24.24 -2.80 15.27
C GLU A 287 -24.37 -2.57 16.78
N ARG A 288 -25.26 -1.66 17.18
CA ARG A 288 -25.61 -1.40 18.60
C ARG A 288 -24.41 -1.04 19.50
N ASN A 289 -23.33 -0.49 18.95
CA ASN A 289 -22.13 -0.12 19.71
C ASN A 289 -22.19 1.33 20.22
N ILE A 290 -21.42 1.62 21.27
CA ILE A 290 -21.23 2.96 21.83
C ILE A 290 -19.75 3.33 21.68
N ILE A 291 -19.46 4.34 20.85
CA ILE A 291 -18.11 4.82 20.56
C ILE A 291 -17.98 6.26 21.10
N ARG A 292 -17.00 6.53 21.98
CA ARG A 292 -16.88 7.81 22.69
C ARG A 292 -15.44 8.32 22.78
N ASN A 293 -15.26 9.64 22.74
CA ASN A 293 -13.97 10.31 22.97
C ASN A 293 -12.85 9.81 22.04
N PHE A 294 -13.05 9.91 20.72
CA PHE A 294 -12.09 9.44 19.72
C PHE A 294 -11.24 10.59 19.14
N GLY A 295 -9.95 10.34 18.96
CA GLY A 295 -8.93 11.32 18.55
C GLY A 295 -8.84 11.57 17.05
N ASP A 296 -9.39 10.68 16.22
CA ASP A 296 -9.63 10.96 14.80
C ASP A 296 -11.07 10.64 14.36
N ARG A 297 -11.36 9.44 13.85
CA ARG A 297 -12.70 9.08 13.32
C ARG A 297 -13.47 8.13 14.23
N GLY A 298 -14.79 8.18 14.18
CA GLY A 298 -15.66 7.31 14.98
C GLY A 298 -15.72 5.90 14.38
N ILE A 299 -16.24 5.81 13.15
CA ILE A 299 -16.25 4.60 12.33
C ILE A 299 -15.66 4.94 10.96
N LEU A 300 -14.70 4.14 10.51
CA LEU A 300 -14.02 4.28 9.22
C LEU A 300 -14.15 2.97 8.42
N LEU A 301 -14.91 3.03 7.33
CA LEU A 301 -15.10 1.94 6.37
C LEU A 301 -14.06 2.07 5.25
N GLY A 302 -12.89 1.47 5.50
CA GLY A 302 -11.67 1.58 4.72
C GLY A 302 -10.48 1.91 5.62
N SER A 303 -9.46 2.55 5.06
CA SER A 303 -8.28 3.07 5.77
C SER A 303 -7.82 4.40 5.16
N ASP A 304 -6.98 5.17 5.85
CA ASP A 304 -6.28 6.33 5.28
C ASP A 304 -5.32 5.92 4.15
N GLN A 305 -4.60 4.83 4.39
CA GLN A 305 -3.71 4.13 3.46
C GLN A 305 -3.78 2.65 3.80
N THR A 306 -3.74 1.77 2.79
CA THR A 306 -3.46 0.34 3.01
C THR A 306 -2.42 -0.14 2.02
N GLU A 307 -1.45 -0.88 2.53
CA GLU A 307 -0.39 -1.53 1.78
C GLU A 307 -0.97 -2.74 1.05
N VAL A 308 -0.53 -2.99 -0.18
CA VAL A 308 -1.18 -3.92 -1.11
C VAL A 308 -1.06 -5.37 -0.66
N GLU A 309 0.04 -5.72 0.00
CA GLU A 309 0.27 -6.99 0.68
C GLU A 309 -0.78 -7.30 1.78
N TYR A 310 -1.48 -6.28 2.29
CA TYR A 310 -2.54 -6.43 3.29
C TYR A 310 -3.96 -6.31 2.70
N MET A 311 -4.11 -6.34 1.37
CA MET A 311 -5.40 -6.33 0.68
C MET A 311 -5.88 -7.74 0.35
N ASP A 312 -6.95 -8.19 1.03
CA ASP A 312 -7.74 -9.34 0.60
C ASP A 312 -8.59 -8.90 -0.62
N VAL A 313 -8.09 -9.10 -1.84
CA VAL A 313 -8.74 -8.66 -3.10
C VAL A 313 -9.63 -9.73 -3.75
N ASP A 314 -10.56 -9.31 -4.61
CA ASP A 314 -11.45 -10.20 -5.39
C ASP A 314 -10.71 -10.93 -6.54
N TRP A 315 -9.64 -11.67 -6.24
CA TRP A 315 -8.80 -12.39 -7.23
C TRP A 315 -9.57 -13.49 -7.99
N ALA A 316 -10.62 -14.04 -7.39
CA ALA A 316 -11.41 -15.13 -7.95
C ALA A 316 -12.33 -14.72 -9.14
N LEU A 317 -12.38 -13.44 -9.51
CA LEU A 317 -13.22 -12.93 -10.62
C LEU A 317 -12.43 -12.50 -11.87
N GLY A 318 -11.12 -12.78 -11.91
CA GLY A 318 -10.27 -12.58 -13.09
C GLY A 318 -9.44 -11.28 -13.09
N PRO A 319 -8.81 -10.94 -14.23
CA PRO A 319 -7.89 -9.81 -14.32
C PRO A 319 -8.61 -8.47 -14.24
N GLY A 320 -8.67 -7.91 -13.03
CA GLY A 320 -9.36 -6.67 -12.71
C GLY A 320 -9.92 -6.64 -11.27
N GLY A 321 -9.17 -7.19 -10.30
CA GLY A 321 -9.64 -7.38 -8.92
C GLY A 321 -10.09 -6.08 -8.24
N SER A 322 -11.12 -6.18 -7.40
CA SER A 322 -11.69 -5.04 -6.68
C SER A 322 -10.78 -4.56 -5.55
N TRP A 323 -10.10 -3.44 -5.76
CA TRP A 323 -9.24 -2.76 -4.77
C TRP A 323 -10.01 -1.93 -3.72
N HIS A 324 -11.31 -2.18 -3.53
CA HIS A 324 -12.10 -1.51 -2.50
C HIS A 324 -11.66 -1.97 -1.11
N ASP A 325 -11.37 -1.01 -0.23
CA ASP A 325 -10.76 -1.21 1.09
C ASP A 325 -11.75 -1.80 2.10
N CYS A 326 -13.04 -1.58 1.86
CA CYS A 326 -14.17 -2.15 2.62
C CYS A 326 -15.32 -2.51 1.66
N VAL A 327 -15.92 -3.68 1.78
CA VAL A 327 -16.95 -4.20 0.85
C VAL A 327 -18.15 -4.78 1.61
N ASN A 328 -19.38 -4.43 1.20
CA ASN A 328 -20.61 -4.99 1.79
C ASN A 328 -20.64 -4.86 3.33
N ALA A 329 -20.37 -3.64 3.82
CA ALA A 329 -20.37 -3.32 5.24
C ALA A 329 -21.72 -2.72 5.68
N THR A 330 -22.31 -3.24 6.75
CA THR A 330 -23.52 -2.72 7.39
C THR A 330 -23.19 -2.09 8.75
N VAL A 331 -23.48 -0.80 8.92
CA VAL A 331 -23.29 -0.04 10.16
C VAL A 331 -24.66 0.45 10.64
N ARG A 332 -25.18 -0.09 11.76
CA ARG A 332 -26.54 0.22 12.22
C ARG A 332 -26.71 0.39 13.73
N ASN A 333 -27.60 1.30 14.15
CA ASN A 333 -27.96 1.49 15.57
C ASN A 333 -26.78 1.82 16.50
N ASN A 334 -25.68 2.37 16.00
CA ASN A 334 -24.54 2.77 16.83
C ASN A 334 -24.70 4.21 17.33
N LEU A 335 -24.22 4.47 18.54
CA LEU A 335 -24.04 5.81 19.09
C LEU A 335 -22.55 6.17 19.05
N VAL A 336 -22.21 7.24 18.35
CA VAL A 336 -20.85 7.73 18.13
C VAL A 336 -20.80 9.18 18.63
N ALA A 337 -20.14 9.42 19.77
CA ALA A 337 -20.27 10.67 20.49
C ALA A 337 -18.94 11.31 20.95
N GLY A 338 -18.83 12.63 20.76
CA GLY A 338 -17.69 13.44 21.25
C GLY A 338 -16.36 13.04 20.61
N GLY A 339 -16.04 13.59 19.44
CA GLY A 339 -14.83 13.20 18.72
C GLY A 339 -14.23 14.31 17.85
N ALA A 340 -12.92 14.21 17.64
CA ALA A 340 -12.11 15.22 16.96
C ALA A 340 -12.48 15.38 15.48
N GLY A 341 -12.65 14.25 14.76
CA GLY A 341 -12.96 14.16 13.35
C GLY A 341 -14.29 13.46 13.06
N ALA A 342 -14.37 12.79 11.90
CA ALA A 342 -15.62 12.31 11.32
C ALA A 342 -16.34 11.30 12.22
N GLY A 343 -17.68 11.38 12.30
CA GLY A 343 -18.49 10.36 12.95
C GLY A 343 -18.52 9.05 12.15
N ILE A 344 -18.67 9.19 10.83
CA ILE A 344 -18.56 8.10 9.85
C ILE A 344 -17.70 8.55 8.66
N ALA A 345 -16.85 7.66 8.19
CA ALA A 345 -16.09 7.83 6.96
C ALA A 345 -16.13 6.58 6.08
N TRP A 346 -16.07 6.78 4.76
CA TRP A 346 -15.84 5.75 3.75
C TRP A 346 -14.59 6.12 2.96
N TYR A 347 -13.74 5.13 2.71
CA TYR A 347 -12.40 5.29 2.18
C TYR A 347 -12.17 4.16 1.16
N SER A 348 -12.49 4.43 -0.10
CA SER A 348 -12.60 3.42 -1.17
C SER A 348 -13.51 2.22 -0.83
N ALA A 349 -14.70 2.48 -0.29
CA ALA A 349 -15.68 1.46 0.09
C ALA A 349 -16.64 1.07 -1.04
N ARG A 350 -17.17 -0.16 -1.04
CA ARG A 350 -18.21 -0.66 -1.95
C ARG A 350 -19.39 -1.27 -1.19
N ASP A 351 -20.62 -1.08 -1.70
CA ASP A 351 -21.86 -1.70 -1.18
C ASP A 351 -22.15 -1.39 0.30
N ALA A 352 -21.64 -0.28 0.83
CA ALA A 352 -21.71 0.03 2.25
C ALA A 352 -23.05 0.67 2.66
N THR A 353 -23.71 0.10 3.67
CA THR A 353 -25.00 0.53 4.19
C THR A 353 -24.87 1.04 5.63
N VAL A 354 -25.11 2.34 5.84
CA VAL A 354 -25.02 3.01 7.14
C VAL A 354 -26.38 3.61 7.50
N VAL A 355 -27.08 3.00 8.46
CA VAL A 355 -28.49 3.32 8.73
C VAL A 355 -28.85 3.38 10.22
N GLN A 356 -29.72 4.32 10.60
CA GLN A 356 -30.18 4.50 11.98
C GLN A 356 -29.05 4.59 13.03
N ASN A 357 -27.98 5.33 12.75
CA ASN A 357 -26.93 5.65 13.74
C ASN A 357 -27.09 7.08 14.28
N THR A 358 -26.55 7.35 15.46
CA THR A 358 -26.48 8.70 16.05
C THR A 358 -25.02 9.14 16.17
N PHE A 359 -24.63 10.13 15.38
CA PHE A 359 -23.33 10.80 15.43
C PHE A 359 -23.53 12.16 16.12
N VAL A 360 -22.99 12.38 17.32
CA VAL A 360 -23.30 13.57 18.14
C VAL A 360 -22.05 14.18 18.78
N GLY A 361 -21.82 15.47 18.58
CA GLY A 361 -20.58 16.12 19.04
C GLY A 361 -19.35 15.66 18.26
N VAL A 362 -19.53 15.31 16.99
CA VAL A 362 -18.44 14.88 16.07
C VAL A 362 -17.88 16.06 15.27
N ALA A 363 -16.75 15.85 14.59
CA ALA A 363 -15.98 16.84 13.84
C ALA A 363 -15.64 18.10 14.68
N ALA A 364 -15.24 17.90 15.94
CA ALA A 364 -14.99 18.99 16.87
C ALA A 364 -13.76 19.86 16.51
N THR A 365 -12.75 19.27 15.86
CA THR A 365 -11.47 19.95 15.54
C THR A 365 -11.01 19.74 14.10
N GLN A 366 -11.26 18.58 13.49
CA GLN A 366 -10.87 18.25 12.11
C GLN A 366 -12.02 17.67 11.27
N GLN A 367 -11.78 17.54 9.96
CA GLN A 367 -12.63 16.83 8.99
C GLN A 367 -14.08 17.33 8.84
N ALA A 368 -14.81 16.64 7.96
CA ALA A 368 -16.27 16.58 7.88
C ALA A 368 -16.85 15.63 8.95
N ALA A 369 -18.13 15.74 9.27
CA ALA A 369 -18.81 14.78 10.16
C ALA A 369 -19.16 13.46 9.47
N VAL A 370 -19.32 13.51 8.14
CA VAL A 370 -19.65 12.40 7.23
C VAL A 370 -18.69 12.54 6.04
N LEU A 371 -17.75 11.62 5.86
CA LEU A 371 -16.56 11.83 5.01
C LEU A 371 -16.46 10.74 3.93
N LEU A 372 -16.46 11.09 2.64
CA LEU A 372 -16.42 10.12 1.52
C LEU A 372 -15.14 10.31 0.70
N ASP A 373 -14.03 9.78 1.20
CA ASP A 373 -12.71 9.94 0.60
C ASP A 373 -12.29 8.69 -0.19
N VAL A 374 -11.18 8.81 -0.90
CA VAL A 374 -10.52 7.70 -1.60
C VAL A 374 -9.38 7.19 -0.73
N SER A 375 -9.29 5.87 -0.57
CA SER A 375 -8.13 5.27 0.09
C SER A 375 -7.12 4.76 -0.92
N PRO A 376 -5.95 5.40 -1.05
CA PRO A 376 -4.88 4.92 -1.91
C PRO A 376 -4.33 3.53 -1.50
N LYS A 377 -3.81 2.83 -2.51
CA LYS A 377 -3.13 1.53 -2.44
C LYS A 377 -1.91 1.56 -3.34
N ALA A 378 -0.72 1.58 -2.76
CA ALA A 378 0.54 1.56 -3.52
C ALA A 378 0.79 0.14 -4.08
N LEU A 379 0.41 -0.07 -5.35
CA LEU A 379 0.67 -1.32 -6.10
C LEU A 379 2.10 -1.39 -6.61
N SER A 380 2.78 -0.26 -6.71
CA SER A 380 4.22 -0.15 -6.92
C SER A 380 4.70 1.21 -6.36
N GLN A 381 5.96 1.58 -6.65
CA GLN A 381 6.47 2.93 -6.38
C GLN A 381 5.80 4.02 -7.25
N THR A 382 5.00 3.65 -8.26
CA THR A 382 4.40 4.55 -9.26
C THR A 382 2.93 4.28 -9.60
N LEU A 383 2.35 3.14 -9.19
CA LEU A 383 0.90 2.93 -9.26
C LEU A 383 0.27 3.05 -7.88
N GLU A 384 -0.63 4.00 -7.78
CA GLU A 384 -1.60 4.10 -6.70
C GLU A 384 -3.00 3.80 -7.26
N VAL A 385 -3.75 2.90 -6.62
CA VAL A 385 -5.19 2.74 -6.89
C VAL A 385 -6.01 3.08 -5.66
N GLY A 386 -7.05 3.87 -5.87
CA GLY A 386 -8.08 4.13 -4.89
C GLY A 386 -9.41 4.18 -5.63
N PRO A 387 -10.16 3.06 -5.72
CA PRO A 387 -11.44 3.07 -6.40
C PRO A 387 -12.41 3.98 -5.63
N PRO A 388 -13.27 4.74 -6.32
CA PRO A 388 -14.18 5.67 -5.66
C PRO A 388 -15.25 4.92 -4.85
N ASN A 389 -15.84 5.58 -3.85
CA ASN A 389 -16.87 4.96 -2.99
C ASN A 389 -18.13 4.57 -3.80
N THR A 390 -18.38 3.27 -4.03
CA THR A 390 -19.45 2.76 -4.91
C THR A 390 -20.63 2.17 -4.14
N ASN A 391 -21.85 2.37 -4.65
CA ASN A 391 -23.12 1.89 -4.08
C ASN A 391 -23.29 2.13 -2.56
N ILE A 392 -23.14 3.39 -2.12
CA ILE A 392 -23.21 3.77 -0.70
C ILE A 392 -24.64 4.16 -0.31
N VAL A 393 -25.15 3.59 0.79
CA VAL A 393 -26.45 3.93 1.39
C VAL A 393 -26.23 4.61 2.74
N PHE A 394 -26.74 5.84 2.91
CA PHE A 394 -26.69 6.57 4.18
C PHE A 394 -28.09 7.09 4.55
N ARG A 395 -28.82 6.37 5.41
CA ARG A 395 -30.25 6.66 5.65
C ARG A 395 -30.71 6.59 7.10
N GLY A 396 -31.55 7.54 7.50
CA GLY A 396 -32.18 7.54 8.82
C GLY A 396 -31.24 7.81 10.01
N ASN A 397 -30.07 8.39 9.74
CA ASN A 397 -29.06 8.70 10.76
C ASN A 397 -29.28 10.11 11.33
N ILE A 398 -28.88 10.34 12.58
CA ILE A 398 -28.72 11.68 13.15
C ILE A 398 -27.24 12.06 13.08
N VAL A 399 -26.95 13.27 12.61
CA VAL A 399 -25.60 13.85 12.58
C VAL A 399 -25.64 15.25 13.19
N GLN A 400 -25.04 15.40 14.38
CA GLN A 400 -24.93 16.65 15.11
C GLN A 400 -23.46 16.99 15.38
N LEU A 401 -23.02 18.15 14.91
CA LEU A 401 -21.64 18.63 15.12
C LEU A 401 -21.38 19.02 16.57
N ALA A 402 -20.12 19.03 16.99
CA ALA A 402 -19.74 19.63 18.27
C ALA A 402 -19.97 21.15 18.31
N ALA A 403 -20.26 21.67 19.50
CA ALA A 403 -20.18 23.11 19.73
C ALA A 403 -18.70 23.51 19.88
N GLY A 404 -18.25 24.49 19.10
CA GLY A 404 -16.97 25.17 19.36
C GLY A 404 -16.91 25.73 20.80
N PRO A 405 -15.73 25.75 21.43
CA PRO A 405 -15.55 25.73 22.88
C PRO A 405 -16.34 26.80 23.65
N PRO A 406 -16.80 26.51 24.89
CA PRO A 406 -17.62 27.44 25.67
C PRO A 406 -17.00 28.83 25.81
N GLY A 407 -17.78 29.87 25.53
CA GLY A 407 -17.33 31.26 25.56
C GLY A 407 -16.66 31.77 24.28
N ALA A 408 -16.32 30.91 23.33
CA ALA A 408 -15.76 31.36 22.05
C ALA A 408 -16.84 32.00 21.16
N SER A 409 -16.69 33.29 20.86
CA SER A 409 -17.35 33.99 19.75
C SER A 409 -16.69 33.58 18.43
N VAL A 410 -16.88 32.31 18.05
CA VAL A 410 -16.34 31.73 16.81
C VAL A 410 -16.97 32.44 15.61
N PRO A 411 -16.19 33.07 14.70
CA PRO A 411 -16.72 33.64 13.46
C PRO A 411 -17.33 32.54 12.57
N ASP A 412 -18.24 32.90 11.66
CA ASP A 412 -18.87 31.94 10.74
C ASP A 412 -17.85 31.20 9.84
N SER A 413 -16.66 31.78 9.63
CA SER A 413 -15.54 31.15 8.92
C SER A 413 -14.75 30.11 9.74
N GLN A 414 -15.04 29.96 11.03
CA GLN A 414 -14.43 28.98 11.94
C GLN A 414 -15.45 28.02 12.57
N LEU A 415 -16.75 28.31 12.48
CA LEU A 415 -17.79 27.32 12.75
C LEU A 415 -17.72 26.27 11.63
N ARG A 416 -17.27 25.05 11.97
CA ARG A 416 -17.39 23.92 11.04
C ARG A 416 -18.87 23.74 10.72
N THR A 417 -19.22 23.92 9.46
CA THR A 417 -20.53 23.60 8.89
C THR A 417 -20.70 22.09 8.86
N LEU A 418 -21.92 21.60 8.64
CA LEU A 418 -22.07 20.17 8.34
C LEU A 418 -21.58 19.96 6.91
N VAL A 419 -20.28 19.65 6.81
CA VAL A 419 -19.66 19.26 5.57
C VAL A 419 -19.85 17.76 5.39
N VAL A 420 -20.33 17.39 4.21
CA VAL A 420 -20.03 16.10 3.59
C VAL A 420 -18.91 16.40 2.61
N GLU A 421 -17.68 16.02 2.94
CA GLU A 421 -16.50 16.33 2.13
C GLU A 421 -16.04 15.06 1.40
N SER A 422 -15.75 15.18 0.11
CA SER A 422 -15.05 14.15 -0.67
C SER A 422 -13.86 14.78 -1.36
N ARG A 423 -12.80 14.99 -0.57
CA ARG A 423 -11.54 15.61 -0.98
C ARG A 423 -10.42 14.59 -0.83
N LEU A 424 -9.79 14.24 -1.96
CA LEU A 424 -8.46 13.65 -1.97
C LEU A 424 -7.54 14.49 -1.07
N LEU A 425 -7.06 13.91 0.03
CA LEU A 425 -5.99 14.52 0.80
C LEU A 425 -4.75 14.63 -0.10
N GLU A 426 -4.31 15.85 -0.37
CA GLU A 426 -3.10 16.10 -1.16
C GLU A 426 -1.91 15.43 -0.45
N GLY A 427 -1.39 14.37 -1.07
CA GLY A 427 -0.50 13.41 -0.42
C GLY A 427 0.74 14.07 0.18
N SER A 428 0.91 13.92 1.49
CA SER A 428 2.08 14.43 2.20
C SER A 428 3.33 13.63 1.81
N SER A 429 4.04 14.09 0.78
CA SER A 429 5.35 13.55 0.41
C SER A 429 6.31 13.65 1.62
N PRO A 430 6.99 12.57 2.05
CA PRO A 430 7.72 12.56 3.33
C PRO A 430 8.89 13.55 3.47
N ASN A 431 9.35 14.15 2.37
CA ASN A 431 10.62 14.90 2.30
C ASN A 431 10.48 16.40 1.98
N GLN A 432 9.49 17.09 2.58
CA GLN A 432 9.57 18.55 2.71
C GLN A 432 9.36 19.01 4.17
N PRO A 433 10.24 19.85 4.73
CA PRO A 433 9.98 20.51 6.00
C PRO A 433 8.87 21.55 5.82
N LEU A 434 7.81 21.45 6.62
CA LEU A 434 6.73 22.45 6.65
C LEU A 434 7.31 23.84 6.89
N ALA A 435 7.16 24.73 5.90
CA ALA A 435 7.60 26.11 6.02
C ALA A 435 6.79 26.83 7.11
N PRO A 436 7.44 27.48 8.10
CA PRO A 436 6.76 28.41 8.98
C PRO A 436 6.41 29.72 8.23
N TRP A 437 5.82 30.68 8.96
CA TRP A 437 5.48 32.06 8.59
C TRP A 437 4.04 32.35 8.12
N LEU A 438 3.20 32.69 9.12
CA LEU A 438 2.52 34.00 9.09
C LEU A 438 3.54 35.06 9.61
N PRO A 439 3.45 36.32 9.17
CA PRO A 439 2.71 37.32 9.95
C PRO A 439 1.99 38.38 9.09
N ALA A 440 1.20 39.24 9.74
CA ALA A 440 0.31 40.20 9.07
C ALA A 440 0.61 41.69 9.39
N GLY A 441 0.09 42.59 8.56
CA GLY A 441 -0.06 44.03 8.88
C GLY A 441 0.25 44.98 7.72
N SER A 442 -0.28 46.22 7.69
CA SER A 442 -1.30 46.82 8.57
C SER A 442 -1.84 48.16 8.02
N CYS A 443 -3.08 48.52 8.38
CA CYS A 443 -3.59 49.89 8.57
C CYS A 443 -5.02 49.82 9.14
N SER A 444 -5.47 50.62 10.12
CA SER A 444 -4.83 51.49 11.13
C SER A 444 -5.92 51.81 12.21
N ARG A 445 -5.75 52.52 13.34
CA ARG A 445 -4.67 53.36 13.91
C ARG A 445 -4.97 53.60 15.42
N ARG A 446 -3.96 53.94 16.24
CA ARG A 446 -4.03 54.40 17.66
C ARG A 446 -4.35 53.29 18.71
N GLN A 447 -3.80 53.32 19.94
CA GLN A 447 -2.83 54.26 20.54
C GLN A 447 -1.93 53.63 21.64
N ALA A 448 -0.62 53.93 21.56
CA ALA A 448 0.40 53.89 22.65
C ALA A 448 0.75 52.51 23.29
N THR A 449 1.96 52.23 23.78
CA THR A 449 3.17 53.09 23.97
C THR A 449 4.49 52.32 23.73
N ALA A 450 5.57 53.08 23.48
CA ALA A 450 7.00 52.74 23.27
C ALA A 450 7.60 51.57 24.12
N THR A 451 8.76 50.97 23.79
CA THR A 451 9.99 51.61 23.25
C THR A 451 10.94 50.69 22.46
N THR A 452 11.52 51.28 21.40
CA THR A 452 12.72 51.03 20.57
C THR A 452 13.95 50.33 21.23
N THR A 453 15.01 49.85 20.53
CA THR A 453 15.82 50.57 19.49
C THR A 453 16.81 49.69 18.66
N PHE A 454 16.70 49.68 17.31
CA PHE A 454 17.77 49.64 16.25
C PHE A 454 18.84 48.49 16.21
N SER A 455 19.59 48.21 15.12
CA SER A 455 19.82 48.92 13.84
C SER A 455 20.16 48.02 12.62
N THR A 456 19.89 48.57 11.41
CA THR A 456 20.51 48.41 10.05
C THR A 456 21.81 47.58 9.90
N THR A 457 22.05 46.86 8.79
CA THR A 457 22.19 47.34 7.37
C THR A 457 21.88 46.23 6.32
N ALA A 458 22.04 46.37 4.99
CA ALA A 458 21.72 47.41 3.97
C ALA A 458 22.18 46.93 2.55
N PHE A 459 21.82 47.64 1.45
CA PHE A 459 22.20 47.43 0.01
C PHE A 459 21.66 46.16 -0.67
N SER A 460 21.24 46.06 -1.94
CA SER A 460 20.90 46.93 -3.12
C SER A 460 20.78 45.94 -4.34
N THR A 461 20.12 46.13 -5.50
CA THR A 461 19.53 47.28 -6.24
C THR A 461 18.62 46.79 -7.41
N ALA A 462 17.80 47.67 -8.02
CA ALA A 462 17.32 47.66 -9.43
C ALA A 462 16.39 46.48 -9.92
N SER A 463 15.10 46.66 -10.25
CA SER A 463 14.43 47.32 -11.42
C SER A 463 14.45 46.50 -12.73
N SER A 464 13.48 46.46 -13.65
CA SER A 464 12.12 47.04 -13.89
C SER A 464 11.49 46.26 -15.09
N GLY A 465 10.22 46.32 -15.53
CA GLY A 465 9.02 47.04 -15.11
C GLY A 465 7.87 46.89 -16.14
N LEU A 466 6.64 46.74 -15.64
CA LEU A 466 5.38 47.42 -16.03
C LEU A 466 4.86 47.43 -17.50
N GLY A 467 3.69 46.82 -17.70
CA GLY A 467 2.72 47.13 -18.76
C GLY A 467 1.27 46.98 -18.25
N ARG A 468 0.40 47.97 -18.49
CA ARG A 468 -0.98 48.04 -17.95
C ARG A 468 -2.03 47.90 -19.05
N ARG A 469 -3.15 47.21 -18.76
CA ARG A 469 -4.52 47.78 -18.69
C ARG A 469 -5.54 46.70 -18.27
N SER A 470 -6.81 47.07 -18.11
CA SER A 470 -7.82 46.30 -17.37
C SER A 470 -9.24 46.48 -17.93
N LEU A 471 -10.09 45.46 -17.72
CA LEU A 471 -11.57 45.48 -17.78
C LEU A 471 -12.23 45.86 -19.11
N GLN A 472 -13.09 44.97 -19.64
CA GLN A 472 -14.54 45.07 -19.41
C GLN A 472 -15.28 43.79 -19.87
N SER A 473 -16.56 43.68 -19.53
CA SER A 473 -17.43 42.50 -19.69
C SER A 473 -18.67 42.80 -20.53
N ALA A 474 -19.08 41.87 -21.40
CA ALA A 474 -20.40 41.83 -22.03
C ALA A 474 -20.71 40.41 -22.54
N ASP A 475 -22.00 40.06 -22.63
CA ASP A 475 -22.53 38.75 -23.02
C ASP A 475 -23.12 38.71 -24.46
N ALA A 476 -23.45 37.48 -24.90
CA ALA A 476 -24.54 37.10 -25.82
C ALA A 476 -24.43 37.30 -27.35
N ALA A 477 -24.30 36.17 -28.07
CA ALA A 477 -24.99 35.75 -29.32
C ALA A 477 -24.41 34.37 -29.72
N VAL A 478 -25.11 33.24 -29.92
CA VAL A 478 -26.43 32.90 -30.49
C VAL A 478 -26.48 32.87 -32.03
N LEU A 479 -26.20 31.67 -32.59
CA LEU A 479 -26.79 31.09 -33.81
C LEU A 479 -26.83 29.56 -33.62
N GLY A 480 -27.83 28.78 -34.02
CA GLY A 480 -29.12 29.15 -34.61
C GLY A 480 -29.49 28.30 -35.83
N ALA A 481 -30.09 27.11 -35.63
CA ALA A 481 -30.65 26.28 -36.70
C ALA A 481 -31.87 25.47 -36.22
N ASP A 482 -33.04 25.87 -36.70
CA ASP A 482 -34.38 25.25 -36.56
C ASP A 482 -34.54 24.08 -37.56
N SER A 483 -35.61 23.28 -37.61
CA SER A 483 -36.57 22.72 -36.62
C SER A 483 -37.44 21.68 -37.35
N GLY A 484 -38.23 20.86 -36.63
CA GLY A 484 -39.18 19.93 -37.25
C GLY A 484 -39.82 18.97 -36.24
N ALA A 485 -41.15 19.00 -36.12
CA ALA A 485 -41.91 18.24 -35.14
C ALA A 485 -42.83 17.19 -35.78
N GLY A 486 -43.20 16.16 -35.01
CA GLY A 486 -44.20 15.15 -35.39
C GLY A 486 -44.46 14.17 -34.25
N GLU A 487 -45.69 14.11 -33.76
CA GLU A 487 -46.17 13.14 -32.76
C GLU A 487 -46.79 11.91 -33.45
N ALA A 488 -46.64 10.72 -32.87
CA ALA A 488 -47.53 9.57 -33.08
C ALA A 488 -47.30 8.49 -31.99
N GLU A 489 -48.35 7.75 -31.63
CA GLU A 489 -48.29 6.63 -30.68
C GLU A 489 -48.17 5.27 -31.37
N GLY A 490 -47.53 4.31 -30.68
CA GLY A 490 -47.91 2.89 -30.66
C GLY A 490 -47.71 2.01 -31.90
N LEU A 491 -47.00 0.89 -31.72
CA LEU A 491 -47.50 -0.50 -31.91
C LEU A 491 -46.37 -1.54 -31.76
N GLU A 492 -46.75 -2.81 -31.62
CA GLU A 492 -45.87 -3.97 -31.44
C GLU A 492 -45.37 -4.54 -32.79
N GLY A 493 -44.24 -5.26 -32.78
CA GLY A 493 -43.76 -6.00 -33.95
C GLY A 493 -42.43 -6.72 -33.72
N GLU A 494 -42.41 -8.04 -33.94
CA GLU A 494 -41.19 -8.87 -33.87
C GLU A 494 -40.35 -8.78 -35.16
N GLY A 495 -39.05 -9.09 -35.08
CA GLY A 495 -38.19 -9.20 -36.26
C GLY A 495 -36.72 -9.54 -35.95
N GLU A 496 -36.33 -10.80 -36.11
CA GLU A 496 -34.93 -11.21 -36.07
C GLU A 496 -34.17 -10.82 -37.37
N GLY A 497 -32.90 -10.43 -37.24
CA GLY A 497 -31.98 -10.35 -38.38
C GLY A 497 -30.99 -9.18 -38.33
N GLY A 498 -29.72 -9.45 -38.00
CA GLY A 498 -28.64 -8.46 -38.14
C GLY A 498 -27.42 -8.59 -37.21
N ALA A 499 -27.49 -9.44 -36.17
CA ALA A 499 -26.53 -9.47 -35.06
C ALA A 499 -25.17 -10.17 -35.36
N SER A 500 -24.59 -10.01 -36.55
CA SER A 500 -23.34 -10.68 -36.95
C SER A 500 -22.24 -9.77 -37.53
N GLY A 501 -22.59 -8.65 -38.18
CA GLY A 501 -21.59 -7.81 -38.88
C GLY A 501 -20.70 -6.93 -37.99
N LEU A 502 -21.26 -6.34 -36.93
CA LEU A 502 -20.62 -5.21 -36.23
C LEU A 502 -19.71 -5.60 -35.04
N ARG A 503 -19.83 -6.81 -34.49
CA ARG A 503 -19.04 -7.25 -33.31
C ARG A 503 -17.55 -7.54 -33.59
N ARG A 504 -17.07 -7.45 -34.84
CA ARG A 504 -15.66 -7.72 -35.20
C ARG A 504 -14.80 -6.48 -35.49
N ARG A 505 -15.36 -5.27 -35.62
CA ARG A 505 -14.57 -4.03 -35.78
C ARG A 505 -14.36 -3.24 -34.48
N GLY A 506 -15.27 -3.35 -33.51
CA GLY A 506 -15.15 -2.71 -32.19
C GLY A 506 -14.09 -3.30 -31.24
N ARG A 507 -13.14 -4.10 -31.72
CA ARG A 507 -12.10 -4.74 -30.87
C ARG A 507 -10.64 -4.47 -31.30
N SER A 508 -10.39 -3.82 -32.44
CA SER A 508 -9.03 -3.49 -32.90
C SER A 508 -8.64 -2.00 -32.74
N LEU A 509 -9.53 -1.16 -32.21
CA LEU A 509 -9.29 0.26 -31.95
C LEU A 509 -9.13 0.59 -30.45
N ALA A 510 -9.12 -0.43 -29.58
CA ALA A 510 -8.92 -0.32 -28.14
C ALA A 510 -7.53 -0.82 -27.69
N GLN A 511 -6.54 -0.76 -28.57
CA GLN A 511 -5.15 -1.22 -28.33
C GLN A 511 -4.06 -0.18 -28.63
N SER A 512 -4.39 0.91 -29.34
CA SER A 512 -3.55 2.11 -29.43
C SER A 512 -3.63 2.92 -28.13
N ALA A 513 -2.53 3.61 -27.76
CA ALA A 513 -2.39 4.38 -26.52
C ALA A 513 -2.70 3.60 -25.22
N ARG A 514 -1.92 2.55 -24.93
CA ARG A 514 -1.62 2.23 -23.52
C ARG A 514 -0.61 3.26 -23.01
N GLY A 515 -0.92 3.95 -21.91
CA GLY A 515 0.08 4.78 -21.22
C GLY A 515 1.26 3.93 -20.73
N PHE A 516 2.40 4.56 -20.43
CA PHE A 516 3.66 3.87 -20.12
C PHE A 516 3.49 2.79 -19.04
N ALA A 517 2.79 3.09 -17.95
CA ALA A 517 2.47 2.14 -16.88
C ALA A 517 1.51 1.01 -17.31
N GLY A 518 0.64 1.23 -18.30
CA GLY A 518 -0.30 0.23 -18.84
C GLY A 518 0.37 -0.96 -19.56
N SER A 519 1.69 -0.91 -19.75
CA SER A 519 2.49 -2.08 -20.15
C SER A 519 3.02 -2.82 -18.92
N ALA A 520 3.55 -2.09 -17.94
CA ALA A 520 4.12 -2.64 -16.70
C ALA A 520 3.11 -3.41 -15.84
N LEU A 521 1.88 -2.89 -15.76
CA LEU A 521 0.84 -3.34 -14.85
C LEU A 521 0.02 -4.54 -15.35
N TYR A 522 0.27 -4.96 -16.59
CA TYR A 522 -0.51 -5.99 -17.29
C TYR A 522 0.36 -7.13 -17.84
N ALA A 523 1.62 -7.24 -17.38
CA ALA A 523 2.53 -8.32 -17.73
C ALA A 523 2.02 -9.66 -17.14
N PRO A 524 1.56 -10.62 -17.95
CA PRO A 524 1.11 -11.91 -17.45
C PRO A 524 2.30 -12.84 -17.22
N GLY A 525 2.14 -13.83 -16.33
CA GLY A 525 3.02 -15.00 -16.23
C GLY A 525 4.45 -14.78 -15.73
N GLU A 526 4.83 -15.49 -14.67
CA GLU A 526 6.23 -15.90 -14.53
C GLU A 526 6.37 -17.27 -15.20
N THR A 527 7.37 -17.42 -16.08
CA THR A 527 7.62 -18.71 -16.73
C THR A 527 8.65 -19.50 -15.93
N THR A 528 8.49 -20.82 -15.85
CA THR A 528 9.60 -21.67 -15.42
C THR A 528 10.69 -21.74 -16.50
N ARG A 529 11.77 -22.46 -16.23
CA ARG A 529 12.75 -22.89 -17.22
C ARG A 529 12.08 -23.48 -18.46
N ASN A 530 12.80 -23.40 -19.58
CA ASN A 530 12.44 -24.09 -20.82
C ASN A 530 12.41 -25.62 -20.61
N PRO A 531 11.73 -26.39 -21.47
CA PRO A 531 11.61 -27.85 -21.31
C PRO A 531 12.94 -28.64 -21.32
N ASP A 532 14.02 -28.05 -21.83
CA ASP A 532 15.39 -28.58 -21.81
C ASP A 532 16.19 -28.20 -20.55
N GLY A 533 15.58 -27.46 -19.61
CA GLY A 533 16.21 -26.96 -18.38
C GLY A 533 16.94 -25.63 -18.54
N SER A 534 17.07 -25.11 -19.77
CA SER A 534 17.69 -23.81 -20.05
C SER A 534 16.84 -22.65 -19.51
N CYS A 535 17.44 -21.47 -19.42
CA CYS A 535 16.72 -20.26 -19.04
C CYS A 535 16.00 -19.67 -20.26
N PRO A 536 14.76 -19.16 -20.10
CA PRO A 536 14.08 -18.35 -21.11
C PRO A 536 14.84 -17.06 -21.42
N TRP A 537 14.45 -16.32 -22.46
CA TRP A 537 14.94 -14.96 -22.75
C TRP A 537 13.84 -13.92 -22.44
N PHE A 538 13.29 -14.01 -21.22
CA PHE A 538 11.97 -13.50 -20.80
C PHE A 538 10.78 -14.37 -21.26
N PRO A 539 9.59 -14.24 -20.62
CA PRO A 539 8.39 -14.98 -21.03
C PRO A 539 7.88 -14.63 -22.44
N PRO A 540 7.13 -15.54 -23.12
CA PRO A 540 6.71 -15.35 -24.53
C PRO A 540 5.77 -14.17 -24.80
N ASP A 541 5.20 -13.57 -23.76
CA ASP A 541 4.35 -12.38 -23.78
C ASP A 541 5.08 -11.12 -23.29
N ASN A 542 6.42 -11.18 -23.18
CA ASN A 542 7.26 -10.04 -22.87
C ASN A 542 7.40 -9.05 -24.04
N HIS A 543 7.85 -7.83 -23.71
CA HIS A 543 8.16 -6.79 -24.68
C HIS A 543 9.17 -7.22 -25.75
N TRP A 544 10.13 -8.09 -25.43
CA TRP A 544 11.05 -8.66 -26.42
C TRP A 544 10.33 -9.61 -27.39
N HIS A 545 9.43 -10.47 -26.92
CA HIS A 545 8.67 -11.43 -27.75
C HIS A 545 7.34 -10.90 -28.31
N ARG A 546 7.02 -9.62 -28.11
CA ARG A 546 5.76 -9.01 -28.56
C ARG A 546 5.68 -8.94 -30.09
N ASP A 547 4.63 -9.53 -30.66
CA ASP A 547 4.26 -9.33 -32.07
C ASP A 547 3.80 -7.88 -32.30
N VAL A 548 4.50 -7.18 -33.19
CA VAL A 548 4.28 -5.77 -33.56
C VAL A 548 3.75 -5.61 -34.99
N SER A 549 3.51 -6.70 -35.72
CA SER A 549 3.07 -6.65 -37.13
C SER A 549 1.75 -5.88 -37.33
N ALA A 550 0.90 -5.83 -36.31
CA ALA A 550 -0.38 -5.13 -36.29
C ALA A 550 -0.36 -3.79 -35.51
N MET A 551 0.79 -3.31 -35.02
CA MET A 551 0.87 -2.02 -34.33
C MET A 551 0.70 -0.84 -35.31
N SER A 552 0.16 0.27 -34.80
CA SER A 552 0.07 1.54 -35.52
C SER A 552 1.46 2.07 -35.88
N VAL A 553 1.57 2.70 -37.05
CA VAL A 553 2.75 3.48 -37.45
C VAL A 553 2.69 4.83 -36.74
N HIS A 554 3.82 5.31 -36.22
CA HIS A 554 3.91 6.59 -35.54
C HIS A 554 3.59 7.76 -36.51
N PRO A 555 2.75 8.74 -36.15
CA PRO A 555 2.34 9.81 -37.07
C PRO A 555 3.49 10.63 -37.68
N GLN A 556 4.64 10.68 -37.00
CA GLN A 556 5.85 11.36 -37.48
C GLN A 556 6.94 10.39 -37.99
N SER A 557 6.62 9.12 -38.29
CA SER A 557 7.59 8.07 -38.66
C SER A 557 8.66 8.57 -39.63
N ASP A 558 8.26 9.09 -40.79
CA ASP A 558 9.20 9.46 -41.85
C ASP A 558 10.06 10.69 -41.48
N ALA A 559 9.56 11.58 -40.61
CA ALA A 559 10.31 12.71 -40.08
C ALA A 559 11.35 12.28 -39.02
N ILE A 560 11.04 11.24 -38.23
CA ILE A 560 11.97 10.66 -37.25
C ILE A 560 13.05 9.83 -37.98
N LEU A 561 12.67 9.06 -38.99
CA LEU A 561 13.63 8.32 -39.84
C LEU A 561 14.60 9.27 -40.56
N ALA A 562 14.16 10.45 -40.98
CA ALA A 562 15.03 11.48 -41.54
C ALA A 562 16.08 12.02 -40.54
N ARG A 563 15.87 11.87 -39.21
CA ARG A 563 16.85 12.20 -38.16
C ARG A 563 17.63 10.98 -37.63
N ALA A 564 17.15 9.76 -37.88
CA ALA A 564 17.81 8.51 -37.52
C ALA A 564 19.12 8.29 -38.31
N GLY A 565 19.26 8.90 -39.48
CA GLY A 565 20.41 8.73 -40.38
C GLY A 565 20.11 7.79 -41.54
N GLY A 566 20.76 8.04 -42.68
CA GLY A 566 20.64 7.22 -43.88
C GLY A 566 21.58 6.01 -43.88
N GLY A 567 21.49 5.19 -44.93
CA GLY A 567 22.26 3.97 -45.11
C GLY A 567 21.37 2.72 -45.15
N ASN A 568 22.00 1.57 -45.04
CA ASN A 568 21.33 0.28 -44.91
C ASN A 568 21.50 -0.26 -43.48
N VAL A 569 20.86 -1.39 -43.18
CA VAL A 569 21.15 -2.20 -41.99
C VAL A 569 22.64 -2.57 -41.96
N HIS A 570 23.21 -2.61 -40.76
CA HIS A 570 24.55 -3.18 -40.51
C HIS A 570 24.44 -4.27 -39.44
N ASN A 571 24.80 -5.51 -39.78
CA ASN A 571 24.97 -6.59 -38.80
C ASN A 571 26.22 -6.34 -37.97
N ASP A 572 26.04 -5.92 -36.72
CA ASP A 572 27.10 -5.75 -35.72
C ASP A 572 27.41 -7.10 -35.04
N TYR A 573 27.79 -8.05 -35.90
CA TYR A 573 28.20 -9.43 -35.63
C TYR A 573 28.70 -10.04 -36.96
N GLY A 574 29.10 -11.30 -36.98
CA GLY A 574 29.35 -12.02 -38.23
C GLY A 574 30.80 -12.07 -38.73
N GLY A 575 31.69 -11.23 -38.18
CA GLY A 575 33.09 -11.08 -38.62
C GLY A 575 34.09 -10.94 -37.46
N HIS A 576 35.33 -10.54 -37.80
CA HIS A 576 36.41 -10.31 -36.84
C HIS A 576 37.38 -9.21 -37.30
N ASP A 577 38.09 -8.60 -36.34
CA ASP A 577 39.25 -7.72 -36.53
C ASP A 577 40.53 -8.35 -35.91
N ARG A 578 41.71 -7.74 -36.15
CA ARG A 578 43.01 -8.20 -35.64
C ARG A 578 43.81 -7.13 -34.89
N ILE A 579 43.39 -6.81 -33.66
CA ILE A 579 44.14 -5.92 -32.76
C ILE A 579 45.43 -6.63 -32.29
N ASN A 580 46.60 -6.02 -32.55
CA ASN A 580 47.92 -6.62 -32.30
C ASN A 580 48.13 -8.02 -32.93
N GLY A 581 47.40 -8.34 -34.01
CA GLY A 581 47.42 -9.69 -34.61
C GLY A 581 46.70 -10.76 -33.79
N GLN A 582 46.04 -10.40 -32.68
CA GLN A 582 45.08 -11.26 -31.99
C GLN A 582 43.69 -11.04 -32.57
N GLU A 583 42.94 -12.12 -32.76
CA GLU A 583 41.58 -12.09 -33.25
C GLU A 583 40.61 -11.51 -32.21
N VAL A 584 39.75 -10.58 -32.65
CA VAL A 584 38.66 -10.00 -31.88
C VAL A 584 37.38 -10.14 -32.70
N LEU A 585 36.37 -10.86 -32.18
CA LEU A 585 35.12 -11.10 -32.89
C LEU A 585 34.19 -9.86 -32.81
N TYR A 586 33.36 -9.67 -33.83
CA TYR A 586 32.24 -8.72 -33.79
C TYR A 586 31.03 -9.30 -33.04
N GLY A 587 30.20 -8.42 -32.49
CA GLY A 587 29.13 -8.79 -31.56
C GLY A 587 29.61 -8.97 -30.12
N ILE A 588 28.68 -9.34 -29.22
CA ILE A 588 28.93 -9.37 -27.76
C ILE A 588 29.00 -10.81 -27.24
N PRO A 589 30.02 -11.21 -26.45
CA PRO A 589 30.10 -12.56 -25.89
C PRO A 589 29.05 -12.83 -24.81
N ILE A 590 28.34 -13.97 -24.91
CA ILE A 590 27.46 -14.48 -23.85
C ILE A 590 28.16 -15.64 -23.12
N THR A 591 28.40 -15.46 -21.82
CA THR A 591 28.94 -16.50 -20.93
C THR A 591 27.81 -17.19 -20.18
N TYR A 592 27.88 -18.51 -20.01
CA TYR A 592 26.95 -19.26 -19.17
C TYR A 592 27.68 -19.89 -17.98
N VAL A 593 27.14 -19.71 -16.78
CA VAL A 593 27.68 -20.28 -15.54
C VAL A 593 26.62 -21.09 -14.79
N ASP A 594 27.04 -21.89 -13.81
CA ASP A 594 26.16 -22.48 -12.80
C ASP A 594 26.67 -22.06 -11.43
N SER A 595 26.01 -21.07 -10.82
CA SER A 595 26.44 -20.51 -9.54
C SER A 595 26.12 -21.40 -8.33
N SER A 596 25.46 -22.55 -8.55
CA SER A 596 25.22 -23.61 -7.56
C SER A 596 26.29 -24.72 -7.58
N ALA A 597 27.12 -24.78 -8.62
CA ALA A 597 28.15 -25.80 -8.75
C ALA A 597 29.16 -25.76 -7.58
N PRO A 598 29.55 -26.93 -7.00
CA PRO A 598 30.51 -26.98 -5.90
C PRO A 598 31.85 -26.31 -6.25
N GLY A 599 32.24 -25.32 -5.44
CA GLY A 599 33.49 -24.57 -5.66
C GLY A 599 33.40 -23.41 -6.65
N PHE A 600 32.21 -23.08 -7.18
CA PHE A 600 32.04 -21.95 -8.10
C PHE A 600 32.49 -20.61 -7.49
N GLN A 601 33.51 -20.00 -8.08
CA GLN A 601 34.11 -18.76 -7.61
C GLN A 601 33.33 -17.54 -8.08
N ARG A 602 32.79 -16.77 -7.13
CA ARG A 602 32.26 -15.41 -7.37
C ARG A 602 33.38 -14.39 -7.22
N VAL A 603 33.48 -13.43 -8.14
CA VAL A 603 34.56 -12.43 -8.17
C VAL A 603 34.00 -11.06 -7.75
N PRO A 604 34.67 -10.30 -6.87
CA PRO A 604 34.26 -8.94 -6.55
C PRO A 604 34.30 -8.02 -7.77
N VAL A 605 33.23 -7.25 -7.96
CA VAL A 605 33.22 -6.08 -8.85
C VAL A 605 33.59 -4.83 -8.07
N THR A 606 34.19 -3.86 -8.75
CA THR A 606 34.44 -2.49 -8.26
C THR A 606 34.12 -1.49 -9.36
N TYR A 607 33.59 -0.32 -9.00
CA TYR A 607 33.18 0.67 -10.00
C TYR A 607 34.31 1.65 -10.39
N GLY A 608 34.26 2.15 -11.63
CA GLY A 608 35.08 3.27 -12.08
C GLY A 608 34.67 4.59 -11.42
N PRO A 609 35.59 5.58 -11.31
CA PRO A 609 35.31 6.86 -10.67
C PRO A 609 34.29 7.72 -11.43
N ASP A 610 34.21 7.53 -12.75
CA ASP A 610 33.29 8.19 -13.66
C ASP A 610 32.13 7.26 -14.09
N GLY A 611 31.86 6.20 -13.31
CA GLY A 611 30.86 5.17 -13.62
C GLY A 611 29.52 5.33 -12.89
N TYR A 612 28.50 4.66 -13.39
CA TYR A 612 27.10 4.65 -12.94
C TYR A 612 26.89 3.68 -11.75
N TRP A 613 27.68 3.84 -10.68
CA TRP A 613 27.66 2.97 -9.51
C TRP A 613 26.36 3.09 -8.69
N ASP A 614 25.71 4.26 -8.74
CA ASP A 614 24.44 4.59 -8.09
C ASP A 614 23.21 4.19 -8.93
N GLU A 615 23.41 3.89 -10.22
CA GLU A 615 22.42 3.26 -11.12
C GLU A 615 22.74 1.78 -11.39
N SER A 616 23.54 1.12 -10.54
CA SER A 616 23.90 -0.29 -10.64
C SER A 616 23.21 -1.15 -9.57
N ASP A 617 22.78 -2.37 -9.91
CA ASP A 617 21.96 -3.22 -9.03
C ASP A 617 22.74 -3.86 -7.88
N VAL A 618 24.08 -3.84 -7.95
CA VAL A 618 24.99 -4.55 -7.05
C VAL A 618 25.91 -3.56 -6.33
N PRO A 619 25.97 -3.55 -4.98
CA PRO A 619 26.86 -2.64 -4.24
C PRO A 619 28.34 -2.87 -4.53
N ASP A 620 29.15 -1.81 -4.44
CA ASP A 620 30.61 -1.87 -4.67
C ASP A 620 31.29 -2.94 -3.82
N GLY A 621 32.25 -3.65 -4.41
CA GLY A 621 33.00 -4.71 -3.77
C GLY A 621 32.27 -6.05 -3.61
N THR A 622 31.02 -6.17 -4.04
CA THR A 622 30.23 -7.42 -3.90
C THR A 622 30.71 -8.53 -4.84
N PRO A 623 30.89 -9.78 -4.36
CA PRO A 623 31.18 -10.93 -5.21
C PRO A 623 29.97 -11.37 -6.06
N VAL A 624 30.10 -11.29 -7.39
CA VAL A 624 29.08 -11.68 -8.38
C VAL A 624 29.54 -12.89 -9.20
N PRO A 625 28.64 -13.62 -9.89
CA PRO A 625 29.00 -14.82 -10.65
C PRO A 625 29.65 -14.53 -12.01
N LEU A 626 30.48 -13.47 -12.11
CA LEU A 626 31.31 -13.16 -13.28
C LEU A 626 32.66 -13.91 -13.15
N PRO A 627 32.98 -14.89 -14.03
CA PRO A 627 34.28 -15.54 -14.04
C PRO A 627 35.43 -14.53 -14.22
N PRO A 628 36.64 -14.77 -13.67
CA PRO A 628 37.78 -13.85 -13.80
C PRO A 628 38.38 -13.78 -15.21
N ASP A 629 37.98 -14.73 -16.07
CA ASP A 629 38.42 -14.99 -17.44
C ASP A 629 37.26 -14.86 -18.46
N ALA A 630 36.10 -14.34 -18.04
CA ALA A 630 34.96 -14.11 -18.92
C ALA A 630 35.36 -13.24 -20.13
N PRO A 631 35.01 -13.63 -21.37
CA PRO A 631 35.32 -12.83 -22.55
C PRO A 631 34.68 -11.43 -22.49
N VAL A 632 35.44 -10.42 -22.90
CA VAL A 632 35.00 -9.02 -22.96
C VAL A 632 34.92 -8.61 -24.43
N GLU A 633 33.77 -8.07 -24.83
CA GLU A 633 33.52 -7.48 -26.16
C GLU A 633 34.66 -6.52 -26.58
N GLY A 634 35.03 -6.53 -27.87
CA GLY A 634 36.08 -5.65 -28.40
C GLY A 634 37.50 -5.95 -27.91
N THR A 635 37.72 -7.08 -27.23
CA THR A 635 39.04 -7.46 -26.69
C THR A 635 39.47 -8.89 -27.02
N TYR A 636 40.78 -9.10 -26.96
CA TYR A 636 41.37 -10.42 -26.71
C TYR A 636 41.74 -10.57 -25.21
N PRO A 637 41.90 -11.80 -24.68
CA PRO A 637 42.19 -12.02 -23.25
C PRO A 637 43.39 -11.23 -22.73
N GLY A 638 43.18 -10.47 -21.65
CA GLY A 638 44.21 -9.61 -21.04
C GLY A 638 44.46 -8.28 -21.76
N CYS A 639 43.71 -7.94 -22.81
CA CYS A 639 43.93 -6.68 -23.53
C CYS A 639 43.57 -5.44 -22.69
N ARG A 640 44.54 -4.52 -22.61
CA ARG A 640 44.40 -3.21 -21.99
C ARG A 640 43.90 -2.16 -23.01
N GLU A 641 43.50 -1.02 -22.47
CA GLU A 641 43.12 0.17 -23.24
C GLU A 641 44.21 1.24 -23.07
N PRO A 642 44.82 1.76 -24.16
CA PRO A 642 44.86 1.18 -25.51
C PRO A 642 45.64 -0.16 -25.55
N PRO A 643 45.53 -0.98 -26.62
CA PRO A 643 44.88 -0.68 -27.90
C PRO A 643 43.47 -1.23 -28.10
N CYS A 644 42.95 -2.08 -27.21
CA CYS A 644 41.53 -2.44 -27.26
C CYS A 644 40.69 -1.33 -26.59
N GLY A 645 39.52 -1.01 -27.13
CA GLY A 645 38.62 0.02 -26.62
C GLY A 645 37.16 -0.44 -26.71
N GLY A 646 36.26 0.49 -27.03
CA GLY A 646 34.82 0.22 -27.11
C GLY A 646 34.15 0.15 -25.73
N ASP A 647 32.91 -0.31 -25.74
CA ASP A 647 32.03 -0.34 -24.55
C ASP A 647 32.38 -1.51 -23.62
N ARG A 648 33.05 -2.54 -24.13
CA ARG A 648 33.65 -3.65 -23.37
C ARG A 648 32.61 -4.37 -22.50
N HIS A 649 31.50 -4.73 -23.13
CA HIS A 649 30.43 -5.50 -22.52
C HIS A 649 30.89 -6.90 -22.05
N VAL A 650 30.35 -7.34 -20.93
CA VAL A 650 30.39 -8.74 -20.46
C VAL A 650 28.99 -9.16 -20.05
N LEU A 651 28.49 -10.24 -20.66
CA LEU A 651 27.15 -10.78 -20.39
C LEU A 651 27.28 -12.18 -19.79
N VAL A 652 26.67 -12.41 -18.62
CA VAL A 652 26.73 -13.70 -17.90
C VAL A 652 25.35 -14.18 -17.48
N VAL A 653 24.92 -15.33 -17.99
CA VAL A 653 23.68 -16.00 -17.57
C VAL A 653 24.01 -17.05 -16.51
N ASP A 654 23.54 -16.85 -15.28
CA ASP A 654 23.58 -17.87 -14.24
C ASP A 654 22.45 -18.89 -14.43
N ARG A 655 22.81 -20.07 -14.91
CA ARG A 655 21.89 -21.21 -15.09
C ARG A 655 21.32 -21.72 -13.78
N ALA A 656 21.88 -21.43 -12.60
CA ALA A 656 21.28 -21.82 -11.32
C ALA A 656 20.02 -21.01 -10.98
N THR A 657 20.03 -19.71 -11.27
CA THR A 657 18.97 -18.76 -10.87
C THR A 657 18.14 -18.22 -12.03
N CYS A 658 18.61 -18.36 -13.28
CA CYS A 658 18.14 -17.62 -14.45
C CYS A 658 18.22 -16.09 -14.28
N THR A 659 19.25 -15.64 -13.56
CA THR A 659 19.66 -14.24 -13.52
C THR A 659 20.71 -13.98 -14.60
N LEU A 660 20.48 -12.95 -15.39
CA LEU A 660 21.42 -12.37 -16.34
C LEU A 660 22.13 -11.20 -15.66
N TYR A 661 23.46 -11.18 -15.73
CA TYR A 661 24.32 -10.11 -15.25
C TYR A 661 25.02 -9.47 -16.45
N GLU A 662 24.98 -8.14 -16.54
CA GLU A 662 25.55 -7.40 -17.67
C GLU A 662 26.35 -6.20 -17.17
N THR A 663 27.54 -5.95 -17.73
CA THR A 663 28.41 -4.85 -17.30
C THR A 663 28.97 -4.04 -18.46
N TYR A 664 29.04 -2.71 -18.28
CA TYR A 664 29.65 -1.76 -19.20
C TYR A 664 31.07 -1.38 -18.74
N ARG A 665 31.95 -1.12 -19.71
CA ARG A 665 33.39 -0.88 -19.60
C ARG A 665 34.13 -1.83 -18.67
N SER A 666 34.11 -3.10 -19.05
CA SER A 666 34.65 -4.19 -18.22
C SER A 666 36.17 -4.36 -18.37
N PHE A 667 36.85 -4.44 -17.22
CA PHE A 667 38.28 -4.70 -17.09
C PHE A 667 38.50 -5.90 -16.14
N PRO A 668 39.00 -7.05 -16.63
CA PRO A 668 39.11 -8.27 -15.83
C PRO A 668 40.19 -8.16 -14.73
N PRO A 669 40.13 -9.03 -13.69
CA PRO A 669 41.15 -9.15 -12.65
C PRO A 669 42.60 -9.22 -13.15
N SER A 670 42.81 -9.83 -14.32
CA SER A 670 44.11 -9.95 -15.01
C SER A 670 44.62 -8.63 -15.60
N VAL A 671 43.72 -7.72 -15.95
CA VAL A 671 44.05 -6.37 -16.44
C VAL A 671 44.24 -5.39 -15.28
N THR A 672 43.35 -5.44 -14.28
CA THR A 672 43.35 -4.54 -13.11
C THR A 672 44.49 -4.85 -12.13
N GLY A 673 44.88 -6.12 -12.00
CA GLY A 673 45.89 -6.57 -11.03
C GLY A 673 45.41 -6.58 -9.58
N THR A 674 44.13 -6.28 -9.32
CA THR A 674 43.55 -6.16 -7.96
C THR A 674 42.87 -7.44 -7.46
N GLY A 675 42.76 -8.47 -8.31
CA GLY A 675 41.91 -9.63 -8.05
C GLY A 675 40.40 -9.36 -8.19
N ARG A 676 40.02 -8.19 -8.74
CA ARG A 676 38.64 -7.73 -8.91
C ARG A 676 38.37 -7.30 -10.34
N TRP A 677 37.13 -7.46 -10.78
CA TRP A 677 36.64 -6.77 -11.97
C TRP A 677 36.55 -5.27 -11.67
N ARG A 678 36.96 -4.42 -12.63
CA ARG A 678 36.52 -3.02 -12.67
C ARG A 678 35.51 -2.86 -13.81
N VAL A 679 34.38 -2.23 -13.53
CA VAL A 679 33.33 -1.92 -14.51
C VAL A 679 32.87 -0.47 -14.30
N ASP A 680 32.24 0.13 -15.30
CA ASP A 680 31.64 1.46 -15.15
C ASP A 680 30.10 1.37 -15.00
N GLN A 681 29.48 0.18 -15.15
CA GLN A 681 28.07 -0.13 -14.75
C GLN A 681 27.88 -1.64 -14.50
N LEU A 682 26.93 -2.04 -13.63
CA LEU A 682 26.43 -3.42 -13.53
C LEU A 682 24.90 -3.51 -13.40
N SER A 683 24.27 -4.24 -14.32
CA SER A 683 22.84 -4.51 -14.38
C SER A 683 22.52 -5.99 -14.10
N THR A 684 21.35 -6.24 -13.51
CA THR A 684 20.83 -7.60 -13.28
C THR A 684 19.40 -7.74 -13.75
N PHE A 685 19.12 -8.80 -14.50
CA PHE A 685 17.80 -9.10 -15.05
C PHE A 685 17.38 -10.52 -14.68
N ASN A 686 16.13 -10.68 -14.25
CA ASN A 686 15.56 -11.98 -13.97
C ASN A 686 14.79 -12.47 -15.21
N LEU A 687 15.36 -13.44 -15.90
CA LEU A 687 14.84 -13.93 -17.18
C LEU A 687 13.51 -14.70 -17.05
N THR A 688 13.09 -15.15 -15.86
CA THR A 688 11.80 -15.84 -15.69
C THR A 688 10.61 -14.90 -15.47
N ARG A 689 10.85 -13.62 -15.19
CA ARG A 689 9.80 -12.64 -14.85
C ARG A 689 9.37 -11.81 -16.06
N ASN A 690 8.05 -11.70 -16.28
CA ASN A 690 7.52 -10.81 -17.30
C ASN A 690 7.37 -9.34 -16.83
N ALA A 691 7.45 -9.08 -15.52
CA ALA A 691 7.39 -7.72 -14.97
C ALA A 691 8.42 -6.82 -15.66
N GLN A 692 7.96 -5.69 -16.21
CA GLN A 692 8.79 -4.69 -16.87
C GLN A 692 8.33 -3.29 -16.47
N PRO A 693 9.21 -2.29 -16.35
CA PRO A 693 10.66 -2.44 -16.42
C PRO A 693 11.19 -3.27 -15.23
N GLN A 694 12.27 -4.03 -15.46
CA GLN A 694 13.00 -4.69 -14.37
C GLN A 694 13.97 -3.75 -13.64
N ARG A 695 14.37 -2.64 -14.28
CA ARG A 695 15.16 -1.57 -13.65
C ARG A 695 14.25 -0.43 -13.19
N ARG A 696 14.78 0.47 -12.35
CA ARG A 696 14.06 1.68 -11.91
C ARG A 696 13.90 2.66 -13.07
N LEU A 697 12.82 3.44 -13.08
CA LEU A 697 12.69 4.57 -14.00
C LEU A 697 13.76 5.61 -13.67
N GLY A 698 14.45 6.08 -14.70
CA GLY A 698 15.61 6.96 -14.59
C GLY A 698 16.95 6.24 -14.39
N TRP A 699 16.98 4.90 -14.36
CA TRP A 699 18.23 4.15 -14.33
C TRP A 699 18.59 3.63 -15.72
N THR A 700 19.82 3.92 -16.15
CA THR A 700 20.53 3.35 -17.31
C THR A 700 20.71 1.83 -17.17
N SER A 701 21.54 1.19 -17.98
CA SER A 701 22.01 -0.19 -17.74
C SER A 701 23.40 -0.40 -18.34
N ALA A 702 23.77 -1.63 -18.69
CA ALA A 702 24.87 -1.86 -19.61
C ALA A 702 24.54 -1.28 -21.01
N ASP A 703 23.26 -1.30 -21.39
CA ASP A 703 22.66 -0.58 -22.53
C ASP A 703 22.16 0.81 -22.08
N ALA A 704 22.41 1.90 -22.82
CA ALA A 704 22.06 3.25 -22.34
C ALA A 704 20.54 3.50 -22.16
N ALA A 705 19.67 2.74 -22.82
CA ALA A 705 18.22 2.78 -22.65
C ALA A 705 17.71 2.14 -21.33
N GLY A 706 18.59 1.50 -20.54
CA GLY A 706 18.18 0.73 -19.36
C GLY A 706 17.63 -0.67 -19.66
N LEU A 707 17.97 -1.21 -20.84
CA LEU A 707 17.50 -2.48 -21.38
C LEU A 707 18.48 -3.63 -21.12
N ALA A 708 17.97 -4.86 -21.13
CA ALA A 708 18.82 -6.04 -21.16
C ALA A 708 19.41 -6.24 -22.56
N ILE A 709 20.74 -6.37 -22.66
CA ILE A 709 21.45 -6.53 -23.93
C ILE A 709 21.20 -7.92 -24.51
N ALA A 710 21.50 -8.99 -23.78
CA ALA A 710 21.50 -10.37 -24.27
C ALA A 710 20.16 -10.84 -24.90
N PRO A 711 18.98 -10.48 -24.36
CA PRO A 711 17.68 -10.80 -24.95
C PRO A 711 17.40 -10.07 -26.28
N GLY A 712 18.12 -8.97 -26.56
CA GLY A 712 18.05 -8.24 -27.82
C GLY A 712 19.07 -8.66 -28.89
N LEU A 713 20.05 -9.52 -28.56
CA LEU A 713 21.09 -9.96 -29.50
C LEU A 713 20.62 -11.07 -30.44
N VAL A 714 20.95 -11.00 -31.73
CA VAL A 714 20.84 -12.13 -32.66
C VAL A 714 21.83 -13.23 -32.29
N LYS A 715 21.37 -14.47 -32.09
CA LYS A 715 22.23 -15.59 -31.67
C LYS A 715 22.49 -16.55 -32.83
N TYR A 716 23.64 -17.22 -32.80
CA TYR A 716 24.07 -18.17 -33.82
C TYR A 716 23.10 -19.35 -33.93
N ASP A 717 22.63 -19.84 -32.79
CA ASP A 717 21.69 -20.97 -32.71
C ASP A 717 20.30 -20.61 -33.27
N GLU A 718 19.84 -19.37 -33.12
CA GLU A 718 18.58 -18.87 -33.69
C GLU A 718 18.64 -18.80 -35.21
N LEU A 719 19.67 -18.15 -35.74
CA LEU A 719 19.76 -17.85 -37.17
C LEU A 719 20.21 -19.07 -38.01
N ILE A 720 21.16 -19.87 -37.52
CA ILE A 720 21.75 -20.99 -38.27
C ILE A 720 21.02 -22.31 -38.01
N ASN A 721 20.83 -22.68 -36.73
CA ASN A 721 20.32 -24.01 -36.35
C ASN A 721 18.79 -24.07 -36.34
N LYS A 722 18.13 -23.13 -35.65
CA LYS A 722 16.67 -23.06 -35.52
C LYS A 722 16.01 -22.47 -36.78
N GLY A 723 16.68 -21.53 -37.44
CA GLY A 723 16.15 -20.79 -38.59
C GLY A 723 15.05 -19.80 -38.24
N VAL A 724 15.00 -19.30 -36.99
CA VAL A 724 14.01 -18.35 -36.51
C VAL A 724 14.59 -17.51 -35.38
N ILE A 725 14.32 -16.20 -35.44
CA ILE A 725 14.49 -15.24 -34.35
C ILE A 725 13.07 -14.88 -33.89
N ASP A 726 12.75 -15.11 -32.62
CA ASP A 726 11.40 -14.96 -32.05
C ASP A 726 11.25 -13.77 -31.10
N HIS A 727 12.23 -12.86 -31.13
CA HIS A 727 12.29 -11.64 -30.33
C HIS A 727 12.63 -10.41 -31.18
N ALA A 728 12.42 -9.22 -30.62
CA ALA A 728 12.84 -7.95 -31.18
C ALA A 728 14.36 -7.77 -31.04
N ILE A 729 15.00 -7.13 -32.01
CA ILE A 729 16.47 -7.01 -32.06
C ILE A 729 16.91 -5.63 -31.53
N ARG A 730 17.94 -5.58 -30.67
CA ARG A 730 18.51 -4.28 -30.22
C ARG A 730 19.23 -3.60 -31.38
N TYR A 731 19.08 -2.29 -31.48
CA TYR A 731 19.81 -1.49 -32.47
C TYR A 731 20.21 -0.13 -31.91
N THR A 732 21.13 0.54 -32.60
CA THR A 732 21.63 1.87 -32.24
C THR A 732 21.44 2.90 -33.36
N LEU A 733 21.42 4.18 -32.97
CA LEU A 733 21.31 5.35 -33.87
C LEU A 733 22.25 6.47 -33.39
N PRO A 734 22.70 7.41 -34.25
CA PRO A 734 23.66 8.44 -33.85
C PRO A 734 23.13 9.48 -32.86
N TYR A 735 21.81 9.70 -32.83
CA TYR A 735 21.17 10.80 -32.09
C TYR A 735 19.88 10.33 -31.40
N SER A 736 19.60 10.94 -30.25
CA SER A 736 18.33 10.78 -29.53
C SER A 736 17.96 12.03 -28.72
N ARG A 737 16.65 12.21 -28.45
CA ARG A 737 16.11 13.24 -27.54
C ARG A 737 16.24 12.79 -26.08
N ALA A 738 16.13 13.74 -25.14
CA ALA A 738 15.89 13.46 -23.73
C ALA A 738 14.46 12.91 -23.49
N ALA A 739 14.19 11.72 -24.04
CA ALA A 739 12.95 10.98 -23.81
C ALA A 739 13.14 9.48 -24.00
N TYR A 740 12.30 8.68 -23.35
CA TYR A 740 12.29 7.22 -23.49
C TYR A 740 10.86 6.63 -23.47
N GLY A 741 10.68 5.48 -24.14
CA GLY A 741 9.41 4.78 -24.29
C GLY A 741 9.54 3.30 -23.91
N ASN A 742 8.45 2.72 -23.41
CA ASN A 742 8.46 1.36 -22.82
C ASN A 742 8.85 0.29 -23.87
N PRO A 743 9.90 -0.55 -23.64
CA PRO A 743 10.41 -0.98 -22.34
C PRO A 743 11.63 -0.25 -21.76
N ALA A 744 12.17 0.80 -22.41
CA ALA A 744 13.32 1.54 -21.87
C ALA A 744 12.97 2.24 -20.54
N THR A 745 13.97 2.41 -19.67
CA THR A 745 13.86 3.14 -18.39
C THR A 745 14.64 4.44 -18.35
N HIS A 746 15.45 4.73 -19.37
CA HIS A 746 16.40 5.83 -19.35
C HIS A 746 16.61 6.40 -20.76
N PHE A 747 17.03 7.67 -20.84
CA PHE A 747 17.37 8.37 -22.08
C PHE A 747 18.88 8.64 -22.14
N ALA A 748 19.43 8.87 -23.34
CA ALA A 748 20.82 9.31 -23.46
C ALA A 748 20.93 10.40 -24.53
N PRO A 749 20.42 11.63 -24.26
CA PRO A 749 20.28 12.69 -25.26
C PRO A 749 21.59 13.01 -25.99
N ARG A 750 21.54 12.95 -27.33
CA ARG A 750 22.71 13.16 -28.19
C ARG A 750 22.29 13.82 -29.50
N GLY A 751 23.06 14.80 -29.94
CA GLY A 751 22.75 15.63 -31.11
C GLY A 751 21.93 16.88 -30.75
N ASP A 752 21.46 17.58 -31.77
CA ASP A 752 20.72 18.84 -31.69
C ASP A 752 19.40 18.72 -30.89
N GLN A 753 19.42 19.22 -29.64
CA GLN A 753 18.25 19.26 -28.75
C GLN A 753 17.39 20.52 -28.92
N ASP A 754 17.71 21.45 -29.82
CA ASP A 754 16.84 22.61 -30.09
C ASP A 754 15.61 22.22 -30.93
N ASN A 755 15.64 21.03 -31.56
CA ASN A 755 14.52 20.45 -32.33
C ASN A 755 14.28 18.96 -31.98
N VAL A 756 14.03 18.68 -30.69
CA VAL A 756 13.80 17.32 -30.16
C VAL A 756 12.60 16.59 -30.76
N ALA A 757 11.55 17.29 -31.22
CA ALA A 757 10.29 16.67 -31.63
C ALA A 757 10.39 15.74 -32.86
N THR A 758 11.54 15.71 -33.53
CA THR A 758 11.84 14.79 -34.65
C THR A 758 13.02 13.85 -34.36
N LEU A 759 13.65 13.89 -33.18
CA LEU A 759 14.72 12.95 -32.83
C LEU A 759 14.15 11.59 -32.38
N PRO A 760 14.88 10.48 -32.63
CA PRO A 760 14.64 9.18 -31.99
C PRO A 760 14.66 9.27 -30.46
N TYR A 761 13.99 8.35 -29.78
CA TYR A 761 13.93 8.28 -28.31
C TYR A 761 14.28 6.86 -27.84
N MET A 762 14.84 6.70 -26.64
CA MET A 762 15.24 5.37 -26.17
C MET A 762 14.03 4.45 -26.00
N GLY A 763 14.18 3.17 -26.37
CA GLY A 763 13.07 2.22 -26.46
C GLY A 763 12.17 2.38 -27.70
N MET A 764 12.45 3.33 -28.61
CA MET A 764 11.70 3.52 -29.86
C MET A 764 11.65 2.23 -30.68
N ARG A 765 10.42 1.82 -31.04
CA ARG A 765 10.19 0.65 -31.87
C ARG A 765 10.16 0.97 -33.35
N ILE A 766 10.74 0.07 -34.13
CA ILE A 766 10.68 0.05 -35.60
C ILE A 766 10.25 -1.34 -36.07
N ARG A 767 9.72 -1.42 -37.29
CA ARG A 767 9.62 -2.69 -38.05
C ARG A 767 9.96 -2.45 -39.51
N ILE A 768 10.31 -3.51 -40.24
CA ILE A 768 10.30 -3.49 -41.70
C ILE A 768 8.83 -3.38 -42.16
N ARG A 769 8.58 -2.50 -43.12
CA ARG A 769 7.24 -2.26 -43.70
C ARG A 769 6.70 -3.57 -44.31
N ALA A 770 5.42 -3.84 -44.10
CA ALA A 770 4.80 -5.09 -44.55
C ALA A 770 4.97 -5.35 -46.07
N SER A 771 5.03 -4.27 -46.86
CA SER A 771 5.18 -4.24 -48.33
C SER A 771 6.60 -4.42 -48.87
N TYR A 772 7.65 -4.37 -48.04
CA TYR A 772 9.02 -4.67 -48.49
C TYR A 772 9.13 -6.16 -48.82
N ASP A 773 9.73 -6.55 -49.95
CA ASP A 773 9.87 -7.97 -50.28
C ASP A 773 11.05 -8.60 -49.55
N CYS A 774 10.79 -9.59 -48.69
CA CYS A 774 11.85 -10.40 -48.09
C CYS A 774 12.28 -11.56 -49.01
N ALA A 775 11.43 -12.02 -49.94
CA ALA A 775 11.63 -13.26 -50.67
C ALA A 775 12.76 -13.19 -51.72
N SER A 776 13.19 -11.98 -52.08
CA SER A 776 14.36 -11.74 -52.94
C SER A 776 15.70 -11.87 -52.21
N LEU A 777 15.71 -11.92 -50.88
CA LEU A 777 16.92 -12.07 -50.05
C LEU A 777 17.31 -13.56 -49.91
N GLY A 778 18.58 -13.83 -49.59
CA GLY A 778 19.07 -15.14 -49.19
C GLY A 778 18.56 -15.62 -47.82
N ARG A 779 18.81 -16.89 -47.47
CA ARG A 779 18.15 -17.59 -46.36
C ARG A 779 18.27 -16.86 -45.00
N LEU A 780 19.46 -16.41 -44.63
CA LEU A 780 19.67 -15.77 -43.32
C LEU A 780 19.05 -14.37 -43.27
N ALA A 781 19.20 -13.60 -44.36
CA ALA A 781 18.55 -12.30 -44.52
C ALA A 781 17.01 -12.40 -44.57
N GLN A 782 16.43 -13.47 -45.12
CA GLN A 782 14.98 -13.76 -45.02
C GLN A 782 14.51 -13.94 -43.59
N ILE A 783 15.28 -14.65 -42.75
CA ILE A 783 14.94 -14.90 -41.34
C ILE A 783 14.99 -13.58 -40.56
N PHE A 784 16.05 -12.79 -40.73
CA PHE A 784 16.18 -11.45 -40.14
C PHE A 784 15.04 -10.52 -40.61
N CYS A 785 14.75 -10.48 -41.91
CA CYS A 785 13.66 -9.67 -42.48
C CYS A 785 12.28 -10.08 -41.92
N THR A 786 12.06 -11.38 -41.70
CA THR A 786 10.82 -11.91 -41.11
C THR A 786 10.69 -11.51 -39.63
N ALA A 787 11.77 -11.63 -38.84
CA ALA A 787 11.77 -11.20 -37.45
C ALA A 787 11.58 -9.68 -37.32
N MET A 788 12.24 -8.89 -38.18
CA MET A 788 12.12 -7.43 -38.20
C MET A 788 10.77 -6.93 -38.75
N LYS A 789 10.00 -7.74 -39.47
CA LYS A 789 8.57 -7.48 -39.75
C LYS A 789 7.66 -7.83 -38.57
N ARG A 790 7.99 -8.88 -37.81
CA ARG A 790 7.10 -9.49 -36.81
C ARG A 790 7.28 -8.93 -35.39
N TYR A 791 8.52 -8.88 -34.89
CA TYR A 791 8.86 -8.40 -33.55
C TYR A 791 9.52 -7.02 -33.59
N GLY A 792 10.19 -6.72 -34.71
CA GLY A 792 10.79 -5.42 -34.97
C GLY A 792 12.11 -5.20 -34.22
N GLY A 793 12.50 -3.94 -34.08
CA GLY A 793 13.68 -3.53 -33.32
C GLY A 793 13.34 -2.56 -32.19
N ILE A 794 14.19 -2.50 -31.18
CA ILE A 794 14.10 -1.57 -30.05
C ILE A 794 15.39 -0.74 -29.97
N LEU A 795 15.27 0.60 -29.99
CA LEU A 795 16.43 1.49 -29.88
C LEU A 795 17.00 1.39 -28.46
N ALA A 796 18.25 0.95 -28.35
CA ALA A 796 18.86 0.60 -27.07
C ALA A 796 20.03 1.50 -26.68
N ASP A 797 20.82 1.98 -27.65
CA ASP A 797 21.92 2.92 -27.39
C ASP A 797 22.12 3.96 -28.52
N ASN A 798 22.95 4.97 -28.25
CA ASN A 798 23.49 5.85 -29.28
C ASN A 798 24.77 5.26 -29.88
N GLY A 799 24.76 4.96 -31.18
CA GLY A 799 25.89 4.32 -31.85
C GLY A 799 26.03 4.78 -33.29
N SER A 800 26.45 3.86 -34.17
CA SER A 800 26.40 4.06 -35.62
C SER A 800 24.98 3.81 -36.13
N PRO A 801 24.52 4.53 -37.18
CA PRO A 801 23.15 4.39 -37.67
C PRO A 801 22.87 2.97 -38.18
N TRP A 802 21.77 2.37 -37.72
CA TRP A 802 21.25 1.07 -38.18
C TRP A 802 22.14 -0.15 -37.87
N TYR A 803 22.95 -0.07 -36.81
CA TYR A 803 23.71 -1.21 -36.30
C TYR A 803 22.81 -2.10 -35.43
N PHE A 804 22.64 -3.37 -35.83
CA PHE A 804 21.90 -4.40 -35.11
C PHE A 804 22.87 -5.45 -34.57
N THR A 805 22.99 -5.57 -33.24
CA THR A 805 24.04 -6.37 -32.59
C THR A 805 23.65 -7.84 -32.43
N GLY A 806 24.64 -8.73 -32.58
CA GLY A 806 24.50 -10.16 -32.35
C GLY A 806 25.49 -10.70 -31.33
N GLU A 807 25.47 -12.00 -31.06
CA GLU A 807 26.45 -12.64 -30.18
C GLU A 807 27.80 -12.87 -30.89
N ALA A 808 28.89 -12.73 -30.14
CA ALA A 808 30.25 -12.99 -30.61
C ALA A 808 30.51 -14.51 -30.75
N HIS A 809 30.36 -15.06 -31.95
CA HIS A 809 30.51 -16.50 -32.20
C HIS A 809 31.41 -16.83 -33.39
N LYS A 810 32.39 -17.71 -33.20
CA LYS A 810 33.34 -18.10 -34.27
C LYS A 810 32.71 -18.80 -35.47
N GLY A 811 31.57 -19.47 -35.27
CA GLY A 811 30.87 -20.16 -36.35
C GLY A 811 30.36 -19.24 -37.47
N TRP A 812 30.22 -17.93 -37.22
CA TRP A 812 29.72 -16.98 -38.22
C TRP A 812 30.61 -16.89 -39.47
N GLU A 813 31.92 -17.11 -39.37
CA GLU A 813 32.87 -16.98 -40.50
C GLU A 813 32.49 -17.87 -41.69
N ALA A 814 31.91 -19.05 -41.43
CA ALA A 814 31.42 -19.96 -42.46
C ALA A 814 30.20 -19.45 -43.25
N HIS A 815 29.48 -18.45 -42.70
CA HIS A 815 28.22 -17.92 -43.23
C HIS A 815 28.30 -16.45 -43.64
N GLN A 816 29.47 -15.80 -43.57
CA GLN A 816 29.62 -14.35 -43.76
C GLN A 816 28.98 -13.82 -45.06
N ARG A 817 28.97 -14.60 -46.14
CA ARG A 817 28.33 -14.23 -47.42
C ARG A 817 26.80 -14.21 -47.37
N GLU A 818 26.19 -15.14 -46.62
CA GLU A 818 24.73 -15.16 -46.41
C GLU A 818 24.29 -14.09 -45.40
N LEU A 819 25.20 -13.67 -44.52
CA LEU A 819 24.97 -12.56 -43.58
C LEU A 819 25.04 -11.20 -44.28
N SER A 820 25.98 -10.96 -45.20
CA SER A 820 26.10 -9.66 -45.89
C SER A 820 24.86 -9.24 -46.69
N GLU A 821 23.97 -10.17 -47.06
CA GLU A 821 22.67 -9.84 -47.68
C GLU A 821 21.67 -9.18 -46.70
N ILE A 822 21.95 -9.18 -45.39
CA ILE A 822 21.24 -8.36 -44.40
C ILE A 822 21.55 -6.86 -44.64
N GLU A 823 22.78 -6.55 -45.10
CA GLU A 823 23.24 -5.20 -45.38
C GLU A 823 22.66 -4.63 -46.70
N ASP A 824 21.92 -5.42 -47.48
CA ASP A 824 21.13 -4.93 -48.62
C ASP A 824 19.77 -4.34 -48.22
N ILE A 825 19.34 -4.48 -46.95
CA ILE A 825 18.07 -3.92 -46.45
C ILE A 825 18.25 -2.42 -46.17
N PRO A 826 17.60 -1.50 -46.91
CA PRO A 826 17.81 -0.07 -46.73
C PRO A 826 17.03 0.47 -45.53
N SER A 827 17.51 1.55 -44.90
CA SER A 827 16.79 2.21 -43.79
C SER A 827 15.38 2.71 -44.17
N SER A 828 15.16 2.99 -45.46
CA SER A 828 13.84 3.35 -46.01
C SER A 828 12.81 2.21 -46.00
N ALA A 829 13.26 0.94 -45.84
CA ALA A 829 12.38 -0.20 -45.66
C ALA A 829 11.69 -0.25 -44.29
N PHE A 830 12.06 0.62 -43.35
CA PHE A 830 11.53 0.66 -41.99
C PHE A 830 10.43 1.71 -41.78
N GLU A 831 9.64 1.50 -40.74
CA GLU A 831 8.69 2.46 -40.18
C GLU A 831 8.75 2.47 -38.65
N VAL A 832 8.64 3.66 -38.06
CA VAL A 832 8.57 3.84 -36.60
C VAL A 832 7.18 3.47 -36.12
N LEU A 833 7.10 2.74 -35.01
CA LEU A 833 5.85 2.29 -34.43
C LEU A 833 5.40 3.20 -33.28
N ASP A 834 4.08 3.37 -33.18
CA ASP A 834 3.46 4.05 -32.05
C ASP A 834 3.48 3.14 -30.81
N THR A 835 4.26 3.54 -29.81
CA THR A 835 4.37 2.88 -28.50
C THR A 835 3.51 3.52 -27.42
N GLY A 836 2.74 4.56 -27.72
CA GLY A 836 2.07 5.41 -26.73
C GLY A 836 3.04 6.40 -26.06
N CYS A 837 2.78 6.72 -24.79
CA CYS A 837 3.47 7.80 -24.06
C CYS A 837 5.00 7.64 -23.97
N LEU A 838 5.71 8.77 -24.09
CA LEU A 838 7.15 8.90 -23.89
C LEU A 838 7.44 9.67 -22.60
N CYS A 839 8.29 9.14 -21.71
CA CYS A 839 8.82 9.87 -20.56
C CYS A 839 9.75 11.00 -21.05
N LEU A 840 9.64 12.22 -20.51
CA LEU A 840 10.46 13.41 -20.83
C LEU A 840 11.42 13.80 -19.70
N SER A 841 11.32 13.16 -18.54
CA SER A 841 12.26 13.30 -17.42
C SER A 841 12.80 11.94 -17.01
N ASP A 842 13.96 11.96 -16.35
CA ASP A 842 14.65 10.79 -15.77
C ASP A 842 13.67 9.82 -15.10
N THR A 843 12.99 10.30 -14.06
CA THR A 843 12.03 9.65 -13.18
C THR A 843 10.68 9.33 -13.85
N CYS A 844 10.50 9.67 -15.13
CA CYS A 844 9.20 9.69 -15.81
C CYS A 844 8.15 10.53 -15.06
N SER A 845 8.55 11.63 -14.42
CA SER A 845 7.67 12.61 -13.77
C SER A 845 7.01 13.60 -14.74
N VAL A 846 7.41 13.57 -16.03
CA VAL A 846 6.80 14.31 -17.14
C VAL A 846 6.83 13.41 -18.38
N ALA A 847 5.84 13.54 -19.27
CA ALA A 847 5.66 12.78 -20.49
C ALA A 847 5.05 13.60 -21.65
N GLU A 848 5.13 12.97 -22.82
CA GLU A 848 4.42 13.30 -24.06
C GLU A 848 3.49 12.12 -24.39
N CYS A 849 2.18 12.35 -24.40
CA CYS A 849 1.15 11.35 -24.75
C CYS A 849 0.26 11.91 -25.86
N ASP A 850 0.09 11.21 -26.98
CA ASP A 850 -0.76 11.64 -28.12
C ASP A 850 -0.48 13.08 -28.61
N GLY A 851 0.77 13.53 -28.50
CA GLY A 851 1.21 14.90 -28.82
C GLY A 851 0.99 15.95 -27.72
N VAL A 852 0.38 15.58 -26.59
CA VAL A 852 0.24 16.44 -25.41
C VAL A 852 1.49 16.31 -24.53
N GLN A 853 2.28 17.38 -24.46
CA GLN A 853 3.42 17.50 -23.55
C GLN A 853 3.01 18.02 -22.17
N GLY A 854 3.79 17.72 -21.14
CA GLY A 854 3.53 18.18 -19.77
C GLY A 854 2.50 17.33 -19.03
N VAL A 855 2.09 16.20 -19.59
CA VAL A 855 1.37 15.14 -18.87
C VAL A 855 2.37 14.53 -17.88
N ASP A 856 2.09 14.52 -16.59
CA ASP A 856 2.82 13.63 -15.68
C ASP A 856 2.24 12.21 -15.87
N PRO A 857 3.03 11.21 -16.32
CA PRO A 857 2.54 9.85 -16.57
C PRO A 857 2.54 8.99 -15.29
N VAL A 858 3.11 9.51 -14.21
CA VAL A 858 2.98 9.03 -12.82
C VAL A 858 1.88 9.80 -12.10
N ALA A 859 1.28 10.83 -12.71
CA ALA A 859 0.03 11.40 -12.23
C ALA A 859 -1.00 10.29 -12.18
N ILE A 860 -1.39 9.97 -10.94
CA ILE A 860 -2.38 8.98 -10.61
C ILE A 860 -3.55 9.17 -11.58
N PRO A 861 -3.93 8.16 -12.38
CA PRO A 861 -5.13 8.25 -13.19
C PRO A 861 -6.27 8.61 -12.25
N THR A 862 -6.77 9.85 -12.36
CA THR A 862 -7.87 10.31 -11.53
C THR A 862 -9.10 9.59 -12.05
N TYR A 863 -9.29 8.35 -11.57
CA TYR A 863 -10.53 7.61 -11.66
C TYR A 863 -11.62 8.62 -11.33
N PRO A 864 -12.50 8.93 -12.30
CA PRO A 864 -13.40 10.05 -12.14
C PRO A 864 -14.23 9.85 -10.87
N ALA A 865 -14.70 10.97 -10.30
CA ALA A 865 -15.80 10.94 -9.33
C ALA A 865 -16.84 9.91 -9.78
N VAL A 866 -17.39 9.14 -8.83
CA VAL A 866 -18.47 8.17 -9.05
C VAL A 866 -19.39 8.67 -10.16
N THR A 867 -19.18 8.17 -11.38
CA THR A 867 -19.66 8.83 -12.62
C THR A 867 -21.17 8.76 -12.75
N ASP A 868 -21.74 7.80 -12.04
CA ASP A 868 -23.15 7.57 -11.83
C ASP A 868 -23.52 7.93 -10.38
N MET A 869 -23.95 9.18 -10.17
CA MET A 869 -24.36 9.68 -8.84
C MET A 869 -25.53 8.89 -8.22
N SER A 870 -26.27 8.08 -9.00
CA SER A 870 -27.33 7.21 -8.46
C SER A 870 -26.82 6.13 -7.49
N GLN A 871 -25.50 5.92 -7.47
CA GLN A 871 -24.81 5.06 -6.52
C GLN A 871 -24.69 5.67 -5.11
N LEU A 872 -25.00 6.96 -4.90
CA LEU A 872 -25.07 7.58 -3.57
C LEU A 872 -26.53 7.72 -3.12
N LYS A 873 -26.93 6.98 -2.09
CA LYS A 873 -28.33 6.78 -1.70
C LYS A 873 -28.63 7.37 -0.32
N PHE A 874 -28.53 8.69 -0.23
CA PHE A 874 -28.83 9.49 0.96
C PHE A 874 -30.35 9.70 1.09
N ASP A 875 -30.93 9.53 2.29
CA ASP A 875 -32.35 9.86 2.57
C ASP A 875 -32.74 9.82 4.07
N ASN A 876 -33.77 10.57 4.48
CA ASN A 876 -34.32 10.60 5.84
C ASN A 876 -33.31 10.86 6.99
N ASN A 877 -32.17 11.51 6.75
CA ASN A 877 -31.19 11.85 7.79
C ASN A 877 -31.52 13.18 8.47
N ILE A 878 -31.10 13.36 9.73
CA ILE A 878 -31.17 14.66 10.44
C ILE A 878 -29.77 15.25 10.52
N TYR A 879 -29.61 16.48 10.03
CA TYR A 879 -28.36 17.23 10.04
C TYR A 879 -28.49 18.46 10.95
N ALA A 880 -27.64 18.55 11.96
CA ALA A 880 -27.71 19.55 13.02
C ALA A 880 -26.35 20.15 13.37
N THR A 881 -26.36 21.41 13.79
CA THR A 881 -25.22 22.09 14.43
C THR A 881 -25.57 22.34 15.90
N ALA A 882 -24.62 22.26 16.83
CA ALA A 882 -24.88 22.39 18.27
C ALA A 882 -25.11 23.84 18.76
N LYS A 883 -25.46 24.78 17.87
CA LYS A 883 -25.89 26.15 18.19
C LYS A 883 -26.97 26.57 17.17
N PRO A 884 -28.16 27.03 17.57
CA PRO A 884 -29.28 27.33 16.64
C PRO A 884 -29.02 28.37 15.53
N ASN A 885 -27.91 29.12 15.62
CA ASN A 885 -27.52 30.13 14.63
C ASN A 885 -26.14 29.84 13.99
N ALA A 886 -25.60 28.62 14.13
CA ALA A 886 -24.33 28.26 13.48
C ALA A 886 -24.50 27.97 11.99
N ALA A 887 -23.45 28.22 11.21
CA ALA A 887 -23.46 28.22 9.76
C ALA A 887 -24.09 26.97 9.12
N LYS A 888 -24.77 27.20 7.99
CA LYS A 888 -25.64 26.24 7.27
C LYS A 888 -24.95 24.92 6.88
N CYS A 889 -25.73 23.87 6.70
CA CYS A 889 -25.24 22.59 6.18
C CYS A 889 -24.72 22.77 4.74
N ARG A 890 -23.44 22.45 4.51
CA ARG A 890 -22.69 22.77 3.29
C ARG A 890 -22.02 21.51 2.74
N PHE A 891 -22.61 20.90 1.72
CA PHE A 891 -22.09 19.68 1.12
C PHE A 891 -21.02 20.06 0.09
N VAL A 892 -19.92 19.29 0.00
CA VAL A 892 -18.73 19.63 -0.80
C VAL A 892 -18.19 18.37 -1.47
N ASP A 893 -18.53 18.17 -2.75
CA ASP A 893 -17.97 17.11 -3.57
C ASP A 893 -16.84 17.64 -4.45
N ARG A 894 -15.62 17.08 -4.31
CA ARG A 894 -14.43 17.50 -5.07
C ARG A 894 -13.64 16.31 -5.62
N ARG A 895 -14.35 15.23 -5.98
CA ARG A 895 -13.74 14.03 -6.57
C ARG A 895 -13.30 14.31 -8.03
N GLY A 896 -12.05 13.98 -8.36
CA GLY A 896 -11.51 14.03 -9.72
C GLY A 896 -11.27 15.43 -10.31
N ALA A 897 -10.67 15.47 -11.50
CA ALA A 897 -10.35 16.70 -12.22
C ALA A 897 -11.58 17.29 -12.94
N GLY A 898 -12.45 17.99 -12.21
CA GLY A 898 -13.65 18.62 -12.78
C GLY A 898 -14.36 19.61 -11.85
N LYS A 899 -15.47 20.18 -12.34
CA LYS A 899 -16.38 20.97 -11.50
C LYS A 899 -17.22 20.05 -10.63
N GLY A 900 -16.77 19.83 -9.40
CA GLY A 900 -17.57 19.20 -8.35
C GLY A 900 -18.66 20.12 -7.78
N PHE A 901 -19.19 19.77 -6.62
CA PHE A 901 -20.26 20.48 -5.93
C PHE A 901 -19.76 21.22 -4.68
N ASP A 902 -20.30 22.40 -4.40
CA ASP A 902 -20.06 23.16 -3.17
C ASP A 902 -21.28 24.05 -2.90
N GLY A 903 -22.16 23.67 -1.97
CA GLY A 903 -23.49 24.28 -1.83
C GLY A 903 -24.32 23.78 -0.64
N GLY A 904 -25.57 24.27 -0.53
CA GLY A 904 -26.48 23.92 0.56
C GLY A 904 -27.22 22.60 0.34
N ILE A 905 -28.00 22.13 1.32
CA ILE A 905 -28.74 20.87 1.18
C ILE A 905 -29.76 20.87 0.02
N ALA A 906 -30.32 22.03 -0.34
CA ALA A 906 -31.27 22.15 -1.45
C ALA A 906 -30.58 21.91 -2.81
N ASP A 907 -29.38 22.46 -2.97
CA ASP A 907 -28.55 22.28 -4.16
C ASP A 907 -27.96 20.84 -4.17
N TRP A 908 -27.58 20.32 -3.00
CA TRP A 908 -27.09 18.95 -2.83
C TRP A 908 -28.11 17.90 -3.28
N ARG A 909 -29.38 18.05 -2.88
CA ARG A 909 -30.50 17.20 -3.35
C ARG A 909 -30.66 17.18 -4.85
N SER A 910 -30.35 18.30 -5.49
CA SER A 910 -30.44 18.46 -6.94
C SER A 910 -29.23 17.84 -7.64
N PHE A 911 -28.04 17.94 -7.03
CA PHE A 911 -26.78 17.38 -7.52
C PHE A 911 -26.66 15.85 -7.31
N SER A 912 -27.07 15.33 -6.16
CA SER A 912 -27.03 13.89 -5.86
C SER A 912 -28.18 13.09 -6.50
N GLY A 913 -29.24 13.78 -6.95
CA GLY A 913 -30.51 13.17 -7.38
C GLY A 913 -31.34 12.56 -6.23
N GLY A 914 -30.79 12.47 -5.01
CA GLY A 914 -31.40 11.76 -3.90
C GLY A 914 -30.86 12.19 -2.52
N ASP A 915 -31.62 13.06 -1.85
CA ASP A 915 -31.62 13.25 -0.39
C ASP A 915 -32.96 13.89 0.09
N LYS A 916 -34.08 13.43 -0.48
CA LYS A 916 -35.32 14.21 -0.54
C LYS A 916 -36.05 14.35 0.79
N ALA A 917 -36.00 13.35 1.68
CA ALA A 917 -36.74 13.34 2.95
C ALA A 917 -35.87 13.64 4.18
N SER A 918 -34.58 13.96 4.02
CA SER A 918 -33.72 14.42 5.12
C SER A 918 -34.16 15.79 5.67
N ILE A 919 -33.69 16.17 6.85
CA ILE A 919 -33.93 17.47 7.48
C ILE A 919 -32.57 18.12 7.79
N ALA A 920 -32.38 19.36 7.37
CA ALA A 920 -31.24 20.18 7.77
C ALA A 920 -31.62 21.21 8.82
N GLU A 921 -30.63 21.62 9.62
CA GLU A 921 -30.70 22.76 10.54
C GLU A 921 -31.81 22.62 11.61
N ALA A 922 -32.20 21.39 11.93
CA ALA A 922 -33.12 21.07 13.02
C ALA A 922 -32.36 20.40 14.18
N ASP A 923 -32.52 20.94 15.39
CA ASP A 923 -32.06 20.27 16.62
C ASP A 923 -32.83 18.95 16.80
N PRO A 924 -32.15 17.78 16.88
CA PRO A 924 -32.82 16.51 17.13
C PRO A 924 -33.42 16.38 18.54
N GLN A 925 -33.20 17.35 19.45
CA GLN A 925 -33.76 17.37 20.80
C GLN A 925 -33.41 16.11 21.62
N LEU A 926 -32.15 15.67 21.55
CA LEU A 926 -31.67 14.48 22.25
C LEU A 926 -31.22 14.81 23.68
N ASP A 927 -31.43 13.87 24.60
CA ASP A 927 -31.06 14.01 26.01
C ASP A 927 -29.74 13.28 26.32
N PRO A 928 -28.62 14.00 26.61
CA PRO A 928 -27.33 13.38 26.91
C PRO A 928 -27.33 12.51 28.19
N ALA A 929 -28.27 12.72 29.12
CA ALA A 929 -28.41 11.90 30.33
C ALA A 929 -29.18 10.60 30.09
N ARG A 930 -29.78 10.41 28.91
CA ARG A 930 -30.54 9.21 28.48
C ARG A 930 -29.93 8.58 27.23
N ASP A 931 -28.59 8.50 27.17
CA ASP A 931 -27.81 8.00 26.03
C ASP A 931 -28.22 8.61 24.67
N PHE A 932 -28.55 9.91 24.67
CA PHE A 932 -29.04 10.66 23.52
C PHE A 932 -30.35 10.11 22.93
N ALA A 933 -31.24 9.55 23.76
CA ALA A 933 -32.63 9.30 23.41
C ALA A 933 -33.39 10.63 23.11
N PRO A 934 -34.46 10.61 22.31
CA PRO A 934 -35.34 11.75 22.14
C PRO A 934 -35.92 12.22 23.49
N SER A 935 -35.86 13.53 23.73
CA SER A 935 -36.37 14.17 24.95
C SER A 935 -37.90 14.15 25.05
N GLY A 936 -38.60 14.34 23.92
CA GLY A 936 -40.06 14.38 23.82
C GLY A 936 -40.59 13.84 22.49
N PRO A 937 -41.91 13.63 22.36
CA PRO A 937 -42.54 13.16 21.13
C PRO A 937 -42.57 14.23 20.03
N SER A 938 -42.18 15.47 20.35
CA SER A 938 -41.97 16.59 19.44
C SER A 938 -40.58 16.60 18.78
N SER A 939 -39.68 15.71 19.19
CA SER A 939 -38.33 15.62 18.62
C SER A 939 -38.40 15.28 17.13
N PRO A 940 -37.64 15.97 16.26
CA PRO A 940 -37.55 15.63 14.83
C PRO A 940 -37.06 14.20 14.55
N ALA A 941 -36.47 13.51 15.54
CA ALA A 941 -36.07 12.12 15.43
C ALA A 941 -37.24 11.13 15.50
N VAL A 942 -38.38 11.51 16.10
CA VAL A 942 -39.49 10.57 16.38
C VAL A 942 -40.34 10.33 15.13
N GLY A 943 -40.54 9.06 14.77
CA GLY A 943 -41.37 8.65 13.63
C GLY A 943 -40.96 9.22 12.27
N MET A 944 -39.68 9.59 12.09
CA MET A 944 -39.19 10.25 10.88
C MET A 944 -38.96 9.28 9.71
N CYS A 945 -38.24 8.19 9.95
CA CYS A 945 -37.68 7.34 8.90
C CYS A 945 -38.68 6.28 8.43
N SER A 946 -38.56 5.81 7.19
CA SER A 946 -39.20 4.57 6.76
C SER A 946 -38.70 3.37 7.59
N VAL A 947 -39.57 2.40 7.87
CA VAL A 947 -39.15 1.13 8.50
C VAL A 947 -38.24 0.38 7.52
N LEU A 948 -37.02 0.06 7.96
CA LEU A 948 -36.01 -0.64 7.16
C LEU A 948 -35.89 -2.10 7.62
N PRO A 949 -36.02 -3.11 6.74
CA PRO A 949 -35.83 -4.52 7.12
C PRO A 949 -34.46 -4.79 7.76
N ASN A 950 -33.44 -4.02 7.37
CA ASN A 950 -32.08 -4.14 7.89
C ASN A 950 -31.85 -3.33 9.19
N ALA A 951 -32.87 -2.68 9.76
CA ALA A 951 -32.77 -1.93 11.02
C ALA A 951 -34.15 -1.85 11.73
N LEU A 952 -34.53 -2.97 12.36
CA LEU A 952 -35.81 -3.15 13.08
C LEU A 952 -35.69 -2.97 14.61
N GLU A 953 -34.47 -2.87 15.13
CA GLU A 953 -34.16 -2.71 16.56
C GLU A 953 -33.53 -1.33 16.84
N ASP A 954 -33.51 -0.90 18.10
CA ASP A 954 -32.73 0.25 18.58
C ASP A 954 -31.35 -0.14 19.14
N LEU A 955 -30.60 0.86 19.63
CA LEU A 955 -29.29 0.68 20.28
C LEU A 955 -29.30 -0.32 21.46
N THR A 956 -30.43 -0.51 22.14
CA THR A 956 -30.60 -1.53 23.21
C THR A 956 -31.12 -2.88 22.72
N GLY A 957 -31.33 -3.06 21.42
CA GLY A 957 -31.91 -4.28 20.85
C GLY A 957 -33.44 -4.37 21.00
N LYS A 958 -34.12 -3.26 21.33
CA LYS A 958 -35.58 -3.23 21.40
C LYS A 958 -36.17 -3.04 20.01
N ASN A 959 -37.15 -3.85 19.62
CA ASN A 959 -37.87 -3.67 18.36
C ASN A 959 -38.49 -2.27 18.32
N ARG A 960 -38.21 -1.51 17.25
CA ARG A 960 -38.66 -0.12 17.09
C ARG A 960 -40.17 0.04 16.85
N GLY A 961 -40.85 -1.03 16.46
CA GLY A 961 -42.25 -0.99 16.07
C GLY A 961 -42.49 -0.16 14.81
N SER A 962 -43.74 0.21 14.57
CA SER A 962 -44.15 0.97 13.38
C SER A 962 -45.14 2.07 13.76
N VAL A 963 -44.69 3.32 13.70
CA VAL A 963 -45.53 4.52 13.80
C VAL A 963 -46.12 4.77 12.40
N GLY A 964 -47.24 4.10 12.11
CA GLY A 964 -47.75 3.98 10.74
C GLY A 964 -46.77 3.15 9.89
N SER A 965 -46.17 3.75 8.87
CA SER A 965 -45.10 3.13 8.04
C SER A 965 -43.68 3.59 8.44
N ARG A 966 -43.52 4.24 9.59
CA ARG A 966 -42.29 4.91 10.01
C ARG A 966 -41.75 4.47 11.37
N THR A 967 -40.52 4.89 11.67
CA THR A 967 -39.74 4.58 12.87
C THR A 967 -38.88 5.78 13.27
N ASP A 968 -38.42 5.80 14.53
CA ASP A 968 -37.47 6.80 15.05
C ASP A 968 -36.12 6.73 14.31
N ALA A 969 -35.52 7.90 14.05
CA ALA A 969 -34.20 8.08 13.45
C ALA A 969 -33.09 7.91 14.49
N GLY A 970 -32.01 7.20 14.16
CA GLY A 970 -30.76 7.11 14.93
C GLY A 970 -30.86 6.58 16.37
N ALA A 971 -31.38 7.41 17.26
CA ALA A 971 -31.39 7.29 18.70
C ALA A 971 -32.22 6.11 19.24
N LEU A 972 -32.19 5.94 20.57
CA LEU A 972 -33.08 5.04 21.31
C LEU A 972 -34.55 5.42 21.09
N LEU A 973 -35.44 4.44 21.23
CA LEU A 973 -36.89 4.67 21.14
C LEU A 973 -37.38 5.68 22.16
N TYR A 974 -38.29 6.58 21.75
CA TYR A 974 -38.94 7.50 22.69
C TYR A 974 -39.62 6.72 23.84
N GLY A 975 -39.34 7.15 25.08
CA GLY A 975 -39.86 6.52 26.30
C GLY A 975 -39.23 5.19 26.73
N SER A 976 -38.29 4.61 25.98
CA SER A 976 -37.83 3.23 26.26
C SER A 976 -36.83 3.06 27.41
N VAL A 977 -36.32 4.16 27.98
CA VAL A 977 -35.24 4.15 28.98
C VAL A 977 -35.79 3.95 30.40
N GLY A 978 -35.96 2.69 30.79
CA GLY A 978 -35.90 2.28 32.20
C GLY A 978 -34.44 2.22 32.68
N THR A 979 -34.19 2.38 33.98
CA THR A 979 -32.85 2.47 34.57
C THR A 979 -32.05 1.17 34.41
N GLY A 980 -31.21 1.11 33.37
CA GLY A 980 -30.20 0.07 33.15
C GLY A 980 -28.94 0.28 34.01
N PRO A 981 -28.06 -0.73 34.13
CA PRO A 981 -26.96 -0.70 35.08
C PRO A 981 -25.88 0.33 34.71
N ALA A 982 -25.47 1.14 35.68
CA ALA A 982 -24.25 1.93 35.56
C ALA A 982 -23.04 0.98 35.42
N PRO A 983 -22.01 1.33 34.62
CA PRO A 983 -20.81 0.53 34.51
C PRO A 983 -20.10 0.45 35.86
N THR A 984 -19.76 -0.78 36.30
CA THR A 984 -19.03 -1.01 37.55
C THR A 984 -17.71 -0.23 37.54
N PRO A 985 -17.41 0.59 38.56
CA PRO A 985 -16.21 1.42 38.55
C PRO A 985 -14.92 0.62 38.39
N ILE A 986 -13.98 1.17 37.61
CA ILE A 986 -12.62 0.65 37.48
C ILE A 986 -11.93 0.72 38.86
N PRO A 987 -11.25 -0.34 39.33
CA PRO A 987 -10.48 -0.28 40.56
C PRO A 987 -9.33 0.73 40.42
N SER A 988 -9.27 1.71 41.33
CA SER A 988 -8.17 2.68 41.38
C SER A 988 -6.82 1.97 41.51
N PRO A 989 -5.75 2.44 40.83
CA PRO A 989 -4.42 1.88 41.02
C PRO A 989 -3.99 2.06 42.48
N SER A 990 -3.55 0.97 43.12
CA SER A 990 -3.03 1.03 44.49
C SER A 990 -1.81 1.98 44.54
N PRO A 991 -1.78 2.95 45.47
CA PRO A 991 -0.63 3.85 45.58
C PRO A 991 0.62 3.06 46.00
N SER A 992 1.72 3.29 45.28
CA SER A 992 3.02 2.71 45.61
C SER A 992 3.45 3.12 47.03
N PRO A 993 4.02 2.23 47.86
CA PRO A 993 4.19 2.48 49.29
C PRO A 993 5.19 3.61 49.57
N SER A 994 4.75 4.63 50.32
CA SER A 994 5.60 5.72 50.79
C SER A 994 6.76 5.20 51.66
N PRO A 995 7.99 5.73 51.50
CA PRO A 995 9.11 5.36 52.34
C PRO A 995 8.89 5.77 53.81
N ALA A 996 9.47 5.00 54.73
CA ALA A 996 9.26 5.15 56.17
C ALA A 996 9.75 6.50 56.74
N PRO A 997 9.07 7.06 57.76
CA PRO A 997 9.34 8.41 58.26
C PRO A 997 10.62 8.52 59.12
N SER A 998 11.49 9.46 58.78
CA SER A 998 12.59 9.90 59.64
C SER A 998 12.11 10.86 60.75
N THR A 999 12.85 10.92 61.86
CA THR A 999 12.37 11.46 63.16
C THR A 999 12.57 12.97 63.37
N LYS A 1000 11.60 13.62 64.03
CA LYS A 1000 11.63 15.05 64.46
C LYS A 1000 12.75 15.37 65.47
N PRO A 1001 13.32 16.60 65.41
CA PRO A 1001 12.98 17.65 66.40
C PRO A 1001 12.91 19.08 65.78
N LYS A 1002 12.44 20.18 66.41
CA LYS A 1002 11.67 20.39 67.67
C LYS A 1002 10.59 21.49 67.41
N ARG A 1003 10.54 22.65 68.11
CA ARG A 1003 9.63 23.79 67.80
C ARG A 1003 10.00 25.13 68.49
N SER A 1004 9.58 26.25 67.88
CA SER A 1004 9.38 27.62 68.47
C SER A 1004 10.64 28.44 68.86
N PRO A 1005 10.58 29.80 69.01
CA PRO A 1005 9.41 30.71 68.99
C PRO A 1005 9.47 31.93 68.02
N LYS A 1006 8.40 32.75 68.04
CA LYS A 1006 8.27 34.14 67.47
C LYS A 1006 8.65 35.18 68.56
N PRO A 1007 9.07 36.45 68.27
CA PRO A 1007 8.21 37.50 67.66
C PRO A 1007 8.94 38.63 66.84
N GLY A 1008 8.18 39.62 66.33
CA GLY A 1008 8.70 40.88 65.74
C GLY A 1008 7.66 41.66 64.90
N LYS A 1009 7.78 43.00 64.79
CA LYS A 1009 6.91 43.89 63.97
C LYS A 1009 7.74 44.89 63.11
N THR A 1010 7.08 45.48 62.10
CA THR A 1010 7.59 46.38 61.03
C THR A 1010 8.19 47.71 61.52
N PRO A 1011 9.06 48.38 60.72
CA PRO A 1011 8.60 49.48 59.84
C PRO A 1011 9.29 49.62 58.46
N LYS A 1012 9.00 50.72 57.74
CA LYS A 1012 9.45 51.20 56.39
C LYS A 1012 9.72 52.74 56.52
N PRO A 1013 10.23 53.54 55.53
CA PRO A 1013 10.78 53.25 54.18
C PRO A 1013 12.04 54.08 53.72
N SER A 1014 12.62 53.71 52.55
CA SER A 1014 13.39 54.57 51.59
C SER A 1014 14.72 55.25 52.04
N PRO A 1015 15.55 55.87 51.15
CA PRO A 1015 15.56 55.96 49.67
C PRO A 1015 16.87 55.43 49.00
N SER A 1016 17.05 55.62 47.68
CA SER A 1016 18.22 55.16 46.88
C SER A 1016 19.14 56.29 46.36
N PRO A 1017 20.49 56.10 46.30
CA PRO A 1017 21.44 56.92 45.52
C PRO A 1017 21.96 56.24 44.22
N LYS A 1018 22.81 56.94 43.46
CA LYS A 1018 23.27 56.62 42.07
C LYS A 1018 24.63 55.87 41.98
N PRO A 1019 24.95 55.23 40.84
CA PRO A 1019 26.16 54.40 40.64
C PRO A 1019 27.39 55.16 40.09
N SER A 1020 28.58 54.52 40.12
CA SER A 1020 29.83 55.04 39.51
C SER A 1020 30.75 53.98 38.86
N LYS A 1021 31.06 54.24 37.58
CA LYS A 1021 32.23 53.91 36.72
C LYS A 1021 33.13 52.66 36.98
N SER A 1022 33.35 51.90 35.89
CA SER A 1022 34.35 50.82 35.76
C SER A 1022 35.78 51.31 35.40
N PRO A 1023 36.84 50.55 35.75
CA PRO A 1023 38.18 50.61 35.13
C PRO A 1023 38.35 49.67 33.92
N LYS A 1024 39.54 49.69 33.27
CA LYS A 1024 39.90 48.92 32.04
C LYS A 1024 41.28 48.19 32.21
N PRO A 1025 41.94 47.56 31.20
CA PRO A 1025 42.42 46.18 31.34
C PRO A 1025 43.96 45.96 31.39
N GLY A 1026 44.37 44.73 31.73
CA GLY A 1026 45.74 44.19 31.60
C GLY A 1026 45.89 43.15 30.47
N LYS A 1027 47.14 42.73 30.13
CA LYS A 1027 47.46 41.92 28.92
C LYS A 1027 48.16 40.57 29.20
N SER A 1028 47.84 39.60 28.32
CA SER A 1028 48.67 38.55 27.67
C SER A 1028 49.86 37.87 28.38
N PRO A 1029 50.04 36.55 28.13
CA PRO A 1029 51.16 36.15 27.28
C PRO A 1029 50.82 35.13 26.15
N LYS A 1030 51.85 34.77 25.35
CA LYS A 1030 51.90 33.86 24.17
C LYS A 1030 53.34 33.26 24.11
N PRO A 1031 53.69 32.33 23.20
CA PRO A 1031 52.98 31.17 22.64
C PRO A 1031 53.85 29.88 22.65
N LYS A 1032 53.41 28.77 22.01
CA LYS A 1032 54.31 27.75 21.43
C LYS A 1032 53.75 27.19 20.11
N ARG A 1033 54.58 26.46 19.33
CA ARG A 1033 54.46 26.29 17.86
C ARG A 1033 53.91 24.91 17.43
N THR A 1034 53.31 24.89 16.24
CA THR A 1034 53.02 23.72 15.40
C THR A 1034 54.28 23.13 14.74
N PRO A 1035 54.21 21.87 14.27
CA PRO A 1035 54.66 21.52 12.91
C PRO A 1035 53.50 21.28 11.92
N LYS A 1036 53.81 21.12 10.63
CA LYS A 1036 52.86 20.94 9.51
C LYS A 1036 53.34 19.77 8.58
N PRO A 1037 52.79 19.56 7.37
CA PRO A 1037 52.16 18.29 6.96
C PRO A 1037 53.08 17.39 6.11
N LYS A 1038 52.52 16.26 5.64
CA LYS A 1038 52.88 15.65 4.36
C LYS A 1038 51.63 15.19 3.61
N ALA A 1039 51.76 15.06 2.28
CA ALA A 1039 50.68 14.66 1.37
C ALA A 1039 50.81 13.17 0.99
N GLY A 1040 49.73 12.66 0.41
CA GLY A 1040 49.52 11.30 -0.08
C GLY A 1040 48.08 11.25 -0.57
#